data_AF-A0A6J4J8S9-F1
#
_entry.id   AF-A0A6J4J8S9-F1
#
_cell.length_a   1.000
_cell.length_b   1.000
_cell.length_c   1.000
_cell.angle_alpha   90.00
_cell.angle_beta   90.00
_cell.angle_gamma   90.00
#
_symmetry.space_group_name_H-M   'P 1'
#
loop_
_entity.id
_entity.type
_entity.pdbx_description
1 polymer ?
#
loop_
_entity_poly.entity_id
_entity_poly.type
_entity_poly.pdbx_seq_one_letter_code
_entity_poly.pdbx_strand_id
1 'polypeptide(L)'
;MKDQPDLRLATMTTDSSVLAASAAGLEPHRAQTDAFTASPALARTTDGVLWMAYLAFDGEAERVRLARAADAHGGAWETPLDVSPPGVVFPPAIGVADGRLWVFWTARDPGHAPAEQATFSLWGRPFTTGAADGSHEPIAPIRFAGSAATAGRPLNPRVASGHNGELWLVYELWDAGSGSEAPHASQQQVTLRLQRIDERPAEPIHVPAPPRAGASRMYDPTITVGTDGAVHVAWWSPNQGESWDRPGTRSGTTADDLHTLGSEAALGEDDGASTGADVWHARYVPDRDGGNWTHPERLNQTAGWHLHPTIAAGASGRVWVTWAAVTGAEIYAELTSDIPYVQTARSRARRAPWFREARPVVRILSGGGWHVPNTGAAAAEPRVPAEAEPGLVWDAGHTLFPVIVCTGSSQDTSDGQDGQDVPVLVIRRYGQPQAGEMNTGEQVMRLRAFETAALWLTPEGWTGATPLHEPALGGILAAPAVLAGDGNVVAAWQADLGTRNTRSDICLGRAAMPATTAGAGGLLPVSARAGSGEAGVSRGSGLSGTRKAGAPFFGNIHMHTEQSFCRRATSLLLDFNYRWAQDCMRQDFAVLTDHAETKSAYEWWLNRKWAAFFTTPSFVALLGYEWTTRFDPTTGEGHGHLDVYFRGDPPRFWPANAVESSTTTGLWELLAKGEAEGYPAFTAAHHPAVGVFRRSWERWGQEQHEPVVEIHQDRRGSFERPGCTGGAVLPPNQYVAGHYVSDALARGYRLGFVSGGDHMGISMTAVLAGKLTREAIFDAIRARHCYAVTGAKVLIDLSLSAGGTTAGIGKLVPLVAASEASIVARVGAPAPIRRLALVVDGADVATQEPGNTHAAWDVLAQVRPGGNCYLRVELTDGEIAWTSPVFFGA
;
A
#
# COMPACT_ATOMS: atom_id res chain seq x y z
N MET A 1 18.10 18.45 -44.95
CA MET A 1 17.09 18.03 -45.93
C MET A 1 17.50 16.64 -46.43
N LYS A 2 16.57 15.69 -46.38
CA LYS A 2 16.64 14.23 -46.61
C LYS A 2 17.00 13.34 -45.41
N ASP A 3 15.94 12.62 -45.01
CA ASP A 3 15.81 11.32 -44.36
C ASP A 3 16.07 11.19 -42.85
N GLN A 4 15.11 11.68 -42.04
CA GLN A 4 14.72 11.09 -40.76
C GLN A 4 13.35 10.41 -40.95
N PRO A 5 13.09 9.21 -40.38
CA PRO A 5 11.74 8.67 -40.36
C PRO A 5 10.91 9.41 -39.31
N ASP A 6 9.80 10.01 -39.76
CA ASP A 6 8.75 10.55 -38.88
C ASP A 6 8.30 9.47 -37.89
N LEU A 7 8.48 9.72 -36.58
CA LEU A 7 7.72 9.04 -35.52
C LEU A 7 6.27 9.55 -35.57
N ARG A 8 5.50 9.07 -36.54
CA ARG A 8 4.04 9.20 -36.52
C ARG A 8 3.50 8.30 -35.43
N LEU A 9 2.74 8.88 -34.50
CA LEU A 9 1.79 8.13 -33.69
C LEU A 9 0.97 7.24 -34.62
N ALA A 10 1.16 5.93 -34.52
CA ALA A 10 0.23 4.98 -35.10
C ALA A 10 -1.06 5.09 -34.28
N THR A 11 -2.01 5.88 -34.78
CA THR A 11 -3.42 5.68 -34.45
C THR A 11 -3.77 4.27 -34.89
N MET A 12 -3.77 3.32 -33.95
CA MET A 12 -4.37 2.02 -34.18
C MET A 12 -5.88 2.21 -34.25
N THR A 13 -6.40 2.34 -35.47
CA THR A 13 -7.80 2.03 -35.75
C THR A 13 -7.93 0.52 -35.68
N THR A 14 -8.43 -0.01 -34.56
CA THR A 14 -8.87 -1.40 -34.49
C THR A 14 -10.17 -1.53 -35.28
N ASP A 15 -10.09 -2.18 -36.43
CA ASP A 15 -11.23 -2.61 -37.23
C ASP A 15 -12.03 -3.63 -36.40
N SER A 16 -13.22 -3.26 -35.94
CA SER A 16 -14.05 -4.01 -34.98
C SER A 16 -14.78 -5.20 -35.61
N SER A 17 -14.30 -5.73 -36.73
CA SER A 17 -15.06 -6.63 -37.60
C SER A 17 -14.51 -8.06 -37.75
N VAL A 18 -13.45 -8.45 -37.01
CA VAL A 18 -12.88 -9.80 -37.12
C VAL A 18 -12.71 -10.43 -35.74
N LEU A 19 -13.80 -10.94 -35.16
CA LEU A 19 -13.81 -12.00 -34.12
C LEU A 19 -15.26 -12.53 -33.98
N ALA A 20 -15.86 -12.95 -35.10
CA ALA A 20 -17.15 -13.62 -35.11
C ALA A 20 -16.94 -15.11 -35.40
N ALA A 21 -16.88 -15.92 -34.33
CA ALA A 21 -17.44 -17.28 -34.23
C ALA A 21 -16.69 -18.13 -33.21
N SER A 22 -17.36 -18.45 -32.10
CA SER A 22 -17.34 -19.75 -31.35
C SER A 22 -17.32 -19.63 -29.81
N ALA A 23 -18.33 -18.97 -29.25
CA ALA A 23 -19.06 -19.38 -28.04
C ALA A 23 -20.24 -18.41 -27.91
N ALA A 24 -21.47 -18.91 -27.86
CA ALA A 24 -22.64 -18.06 -27.78
C ALA A 24 -22.68 -17.35 -26.40
N GLY A 25 -22.34 -16.05 -26.42
CA GLY A 25 -22.75 -15.04 -25.46
C GLY A 25 -21.82 -14.85 -24.26
N LEU A 26 -21.07 -13.74 -24.26
CA LEU A 26 -20.88 -12.77 -23.16
C LEU A 26 -19.80 -11.76 -23.59
N GLU A 27 -20.18 -10.80 -24.43
CA GLU A 27 -19.37 -9.60 -24.65
C GLU A 27 -19.39 -8.74 -23.37
N PRO A 28 -18.26 -8.17 -22.91
CA PRO A 28 -18.25 -7.25 -21.77
C PRO A 28 -19.08 -6.02 -22.14
N HIS A 29 -20.18 -5.79 -21.42
CA HIS A 29 -20.97 -4.58 -21.60
C HIS A 29 -20.30 -3.43 -20.85
N ARG A 30 -20.00 -2.35 -21.59
CA ARG A 30 -19.55 -1.08 -21.05
C ARG A 30 -20.70 -0.43 -20.30
N ALA A 31 -20.47 -0.11 -19.04
CA ALA A 31 -21.53 0.49 -18.25
C ALA A 31 -21.73 1.97 -18.62
N GLN A 32 -20.66 2.76 -18.85
CA GLN A 32 -20.77 4.24 -18.86
C GLN A 32 -19.72 4.97 -19.72
N THR A 33 -19.94 6.27 -19.98
CA THR A 33 -19.04 7.15 -20.77
C THR A 33 -18.32 8.22 -19.94
N ASP A 34 -18.35 8.15 -18.61
CA ASP A 34 -17.62 9.09 -17.73
C ASP A 34 -16.09 8.97 -17.99
N ALA A 35 -15.34 10.06 -17.78
CA ALA A 35 -13.92 10.12 -18.16
C ALA A 35 -13.05 9.04 -17.48
N PHE A 36 -13.37 8.70 -16.23
CA PHE A 36 -12.77 7.60 -15.49
C PHE A 36 -13.73 7.08 -14.42
N THR A 37 -13.88 5.74 -14.32
CA THR A 37 -14.77 5.10 -13.34
C THR A 37 -14.07 3.96 -12.58
N ALA A 38 -14.38 3.79 -11.29
CA ALA A 38 -13.70 2.82 -10.44
C ALA A 38 -14.57 2.27 -9.32
N SER A 39 -14.07 1.22 -8.67
CA SER A 39 -14.63 0.66 -7.42
C SER A 39 -16.14 0.36 -7.51
N PRO A 40 -16.58 -0.49 -8.46
CA PRO A 40 -17.99 -0.87 -8.52
C PRO A 40 -18.40 -1.62 -7.27
N ALA A 41 -19.67 -1.46 -6.87
CA ALA A 41 -20.37 -2.26 -5.88
C ALA A 41 -21.74 -2.62 -6.45
N LEU A 42 -22.18 -3.87 -6.26
CA LEU A 42 -23.39 -4.39 -6.87
C LEU A 42 -24.43 -4.76 -5.81
N ALA A 43 -25.70 -4.50 -6.11
CA ALA A 43 -26.85 -5.04 -5.37
C ALA A 43 -27.94 -5.50 -6.34
N ARG A 44 -28.79 -6.42 -5.89
CA ARG A 44 -30.00 -6.82 -6.61
C ARG A 44 -31.21 -6.52 -5.75
N THR A 45 -32.18 -5.80 -6.30
CA THR A 45 -33.45 -5.52 -5.61
C THR A 45 -34.38 -6.72 -5.67
N THR A 46 -35.43 -6.73 -4.84
CA THR A 46 -36.37 -7.86 -4.71
C THR A 46 -37.16 -8.16 -5.98
N ASP A 47 -37.29 -7.18 -6.88
CA ASP A 47 -37.85 -7.31 -8.24
C ASP A 47 -36.85 -7.92 -9.25
N GLY A 48 -35.65 -8.32 -8.80
CA GLY A 48 -34.61 -8.94 -9.61
C GLY A 48 -33.71 -7.97 -10.37
N VAL A 49 -33.94 -6.66 -10.26
CA VAL A 49 -33.20 -5.64 -11.00
C VAL A 49 -31.79 -5.45 -10.42
N LEU A 50 -30.79 -5.36 -11.30
CA LEU A 50 -29.40 -5.13 -10.93
C LEU A 50 -29.13 -3.63 -10.77
N TRP A 51 -28.43 -3.28 -9.70
CA TRP A 51 -27.98 -1.92 -9.40
C TRP A 51 -26.47 -1.89 -9.18
N MET A 52 -25.86 -0.76 -9.55
CA MET A 52 -24.43 -0.56 -9.41
C MET A 52 -24.11 0.83 -8.86
N ALA A 53 -23.43 0.87 -7.71
CA ALA A 53 -22.80 2.08 -7.21
C ALA A 53 -21.31 2.09 -7.60
N TYR A 54 -20.76 3.24 -7.97
CA TYR A 54 -19.36 3.35 -8.37
C TYR A 54 -18.81 4.77 -8.20
N LEU A 55 -17.48 4.91 -8.24
CA LEU A 55 -16.80 6.20 -8.28
C LEU A 55 -16.67 6.68 -9.74
N ALA A 56 -17.02 7.93 -9.99
CA ALA A 56 -16.74 8.63 -11.24
C ALA A 56 -15.85 9.84 -10.97
N PHE A 57 -14.84 10.04 -11.82
CA PHE A 57 -13.92 11.18 -11.77
C PHE A 57 -14.10 12.04 -13.03
N ASP A 58 -14.34 13.34 -12.82
CA ASP A 58 -14.60 14.30 -13.90
C ASP A 58 -13.35 15.04 -14.40
N GLY A 59 -12.17 14.72 -13.85
CA GLY A 59 -10.91 15.40 -14.12
C GLY A 59 -10.44 16.30 -12.96
N GLU A 60 -11.35 16.66 -12.04
CA GLU A 60 -11.03 17.50 -10.88
C GLU A 60 -11.40 16.85 -9.56
N ALA A 61 -12.53 16.14 -9.50
CA ALA A 61 -13.03 15.52 -8.27
C ALA A 61 -13.76 14.20 -8.53
N GLU A 62 -13.89 13.38 -7.48
CA GLU A 62 -14.67 12.15 -7.51
C GLU A 62 -16.09 12.37 -6.97
N ARG A 63 -17.03 11.59 -7.48
CA ARG A 63 -18.37 11.46 -6.90
C ARG A 63 -18.85 10.01 -6.95
N VAL A 64 -19.75 9.65 -6.04
CA VAL A 64 -20.45 8.37 -6.09
C VAL A 64 -21.65 8.51 -7.02
N ARG A 65 -21.73 7.60 -7.99
CA ARG A 65 -22.82 7.47 -8.96
C ARG A 65 -23.58 6.18 -8.69
N LEU A 66 -24.87 6.17 -9.03
CA LEU A 66 -25.74 5.00 -8.96
C LEU A 66 -26.38 4.75 -10.32
N ALA A 67 -26.21 3.56 -10.87
CA ALA A 67 -26.83 3.13 -12.11
C ALA A 67 -27.79 1.95 -11.87
N ARG A 68 -28.93 1.97 -12.57
CA ARG A 68 -29.93 0.92 -12.61
C ARG A 68 -29.84 0.19 -13.95
N ALA A 69 -29.88 -1.14 -13.94
CA ALA A 69 -29.98 -1.91 -15.17
C ALA A 69 -31.37 -1.76 -15.79
N ALA A 70 -31.42 -1.47 -17.09
CA ALA A 70 -32.66 -1.37 -17.86
C ALA A 70 -33.29 -2.74 -18.17
N ASP A 71 -32.51 -3.82 -18.01
CA ASP A 71 -32.97 -5.20 -18.11
C ASP A 71 -32.44 -6.04 -16.92
N ALA A 72 -33.08 -7.19 -16.64
CA ALA A 72 -32.66 -8.09 -15.57
C ALA A 72 -31.22 -8.63 -15.76
N HIS A 73 -30.68 -8.45 -16.96
CA HIS A 73 -29.41 -8.97 -17.40
C HIS A 73 -28.26 -7.93 -17.44
N GLY A 74 -28.49 -6.69 -17.01
CA GLY A 74 -27.45 -5.64 -17.04
C GLY A 74 -26.88 -5.34 -18.43
N GLY A 75 -27.62 -5.64 -19.51
CA GLY A 75 -27.19 -5.42 -20.89
C GLY A 75 -27.27 -3.96 -21.33
N ALA A 76 -28.16 -3.18 -20.71
CA ALA A 76 -28.26 -1.73 -20.84
C ALA A 76 -28.46 -1.06 -19.46
N TRP A 77 -28.01 0.17 -19.32
CA TRP A 77 -28.08 0.96 -18.08
C TRP A 77 -28.85 2.26 -18.31
N GLU A 78 -29.62 2.65 -17.30
CA GLU A 78 -30.26 3.96 -17.25
C GLU A 78 -29.22 5.07 -16.99
N THR A 79 -29.63 6.33 -17.14
CA THR A 79 -28.78 7.47 -16.80
C THR A 79 -28.42 7.46 -15.32
N PRO A 80 -27.12 7.47 -14.95
CA PRO A 80 -26.73 7.42 -13.55
C PRO A 80 -27.16 8.64 -12.74
N LEU A 81 -27.47 8.40 -11.47
CA LEU A 81 -27.78 9.43 -10.49
C LEU A 81 -26.56 9.78 -9.64
N ASP A 82 -26.43 11.05 -9.29
CA ASP A 82 -25.42 11.51 -8.32
C ASP A 82 -25.86 11.19 -6.89
N VAL A 83 -25.11 10.31 -6.24
CA VAL A 83 -25.34 9.90 -4.84
C VAL A 83 -24.68 10.88 -3.89
N SER A 84 -23.43 11.28 -4.18
CA SER A 84 -22.65 12.23 -3.39
C SER A 84 -22.37 13.51 -4.17
N PRO A 85 -22.10 14.63 -3.49
CA PRO A 85 -21.42 15.77 -4.11
C PRO A 85 -20.02 15.37 -4.61
N PRO A 86 -19.46 16.10 -5.60
CA PRO A 86 -18.06 15.95 -5.98
C PRO A 86 -17.10 16.36 -4.85
N GLY A 87 -16.03 15.60 -4.65
CA GLY A 87 -14.99 15.85 -3.67
C GLY A 87 -14.05 14.67 -3.47
N VAL A 88 -13.41 14.58 -2.30
CA VAL A 88 -12.60 13.41 -1.91
C VAL A 88 -13.53 12.34 -1.35
N VAL A 89 -13.85 11.33 -2.16
CA VAL A 89 -14.87 10.31 -1.86
C VAL A 89 -14.30 8.90 -2.03
N PHE A 90 -14.56 7.99 -1.10
CA PHE A 90 -14.01 6.64 -1.08
C PHE A 90 -14.98 5.60 -1.66
N PRO A 91 -14.48 4.39 -2.02
CA PRO A 91 -15.30 3.33 -2.61
C PRO A 91 -16.65 3.11 -1.91
N PRO A 92 -17.77 3.03 -2.65
CA PRO A 92 -19.08 2.87 -2.06
C PRO A 92 -19.38 1.42 -1.65
N ALA A 93 -20.39 1.25 -0.82
CA ALA A 93 -21.08 -0.01 -0.58
C ALA A 93 -22.57 0.14 -0.89
N ILE A 94 -23.22 -0.91 -1.36
CA ILE A 94 -24.64 -0.89 -1.75
C ILE A 94 -25.36 -2.12 -1.20
N GLY A 95 -26.56 -1.94 -0.68
CA GLY A 95 -27.37 -3.01 -0.09
C GLY A 95 -28.86 -2.71 -0.16
N VAL A 96 -29.69 -3.73 0.03
CA VAL A 96 -31.16 -3.62 -0.05
C VAL A 96 -31.78 -4.06 1.26
N ALA A 97 -32.69 -3.26 1.80
CA ALA A 97 -33.49 -3.58 2.97
C ALA A 97 -34.87 -2.92 2.88
N ASP A 98 -35.91 -3.64 3.31
CA ASP A 98 -37.28 -3.13 3.41
C ASP A 98 -37.79 -2.38 2.16
N GLY A 99 -37.49 -2.91 0.96
CA GLY A 99 -37.90 -2.28 -0.31
C GLY A 99 -37.22 -0.95 -0.59
N ARG A 100 -36.06 -0.70 0.04
CA ARG A 100 -35.18 0.45 -0.22
C ARG A 100 -33.79 -0.03 -0.59
N LEU A 101 -33.19 0.70 -1.50
CA LEU A 101 -31.79 0.57 -1.84
C LEU A 101 -30.98 1.60 -1.04
N TRP A 102 -29.88 1.18 -0.45
CA TRP A 102 -28.99 2.05 0.31
C TRP A 102 -27.61 2.08 -0.33
N VAL A 103 -27.06 3.28 -0.46
CA VAL A 103 -25.67 3.50 -0.89
C VAL A 103 -24.90 4.19 0.23
N PHE A 104 -23.77 3.61 0.65
CA PHE A 104 -22.90 4.13 1.71
C PHE A 104 -21.54 4.53 1.15
N TRP A 105 -20.97 5.61 1.66
CA TRP A 105 -19.63 6.06 1.26
C TRP A 105 -18.97 6.91 2.35
N THR A 106 -17.64 6.85 2.42
CA THR A 106 -16.85 7.82 3.18
C THR A 106 -16.53 9.01 2.28
N ALA A 107 -16.64 10.23 2.80
CA ALA A 107 -16.15 11.44 2.15
C ALA A 107 -15.40 12.33 3.13
N ARG A 108 -14.44 13.10 2.63
CA ARG A 108 -13.85 14.23 3.37
C ARG A 108 -14.93 15.28 3.60
N ASP A 109 -15.06 15.77 4.83
CA ASP A 109 -15.99 16.84 5.14
C ASP A 109 -15.56 18.15 4.43
N PRO A 110 -16.52 18.98 3.95
CA PRO A 110 -16.20 20.23 3.28
C PRO A 110 -15.43 21.20 4.20
N GLY A 111 -14.36 21.82 3.68
CA GLY A 111 -13.60 22.85 4.39
C GLY A 111 -12.14 22.97 3.92
N HIS A 112 -11.54 24.14 4.15
CA HIS A 112 -10.14 24.43 3.79
C HIS A 112 -9.14 24.02 4.88
N ALA A 113 -9.52 23.10 5.76
CA ALA A 113 -8.62 22.63 6.82
C ALA A 113 -7.38 21.97 6.19
N PRO A 114 -6.16 22.20 6.74
CA PRO A 114 -4.95 21.47 6.36
C PRO A 114 -5.17 19.95 6.39
N ALA A 115 -4.36 19.19 5.65
CA ALA A 115 -4.52 17.74 5.56
C ALA A 115 -4.48 17.04 6.93
N GLU A 116 -3.66 17.51 7.89
CA GLU A 116 -3.64 16.96 9.25
C GLU A 116 -4.96 17.15 10.01
N GLN A 117 -5.75 18.17 9.64
CA GLN A 117 -7.01 18.55 10.28
C GLN A 117 -8.22 18.12 9.44
N ALA A 118 -8.01 17.42 8.32
CA ALA A 118 -9.09 16.90 7.51
C ALA A 118 -9.92 15.90 8.33
N THR A 119 -11.23 16.12 8.32
CA THR A 119 -12.23 15.23 8.91
C THR A 119 -12.92 14.44 7.80
N PHE A 120 -13.34 13.23 8.13
CA PHE A 120 -13.99 12.32 7.21
C PHE A 120 -15.26 11.80 7.86
N SER A 121 -16.32 11.71 7.07
CA SER A 121 -17.64 11.26 7.52
C SER A 121 -18.13 10.12 6.65
N LEU A 122 -18.78 9.14 7.29
CA LEU A 122 -19.49 8.05 6.64
C LEU A 122 -20.95 8.46 6.44
N TRP A 123 -21.38 8.42 5.19
CA TRP A 123 -22.71 8.77 4.75
C TRP A 123 -23.43 7.53 4.22
N GLY A 124 -24.75 7.54 4.35
CA GLY A 124 -25.64 6.58 3.71
C GLY A 124 -26.83 7.31 3.11
N ARG A 125 -27.23 6.95 1.89
CA ARG A 125 -28.37 7.54 1.19
C ARG A 125 -29.35 6.45 0.77
N PRO A 126 -30.61 6.50 1.24
CA PRO A 126 -31.63 5.59 0.77
C PRO A 126 -32.27 6.08 -0.54
N PHE A 127 -32.77 5.13 -1.32
CA PHE A 127 -33.49 5.31 -2.57
C PHE A 127 -34.75 4.42 -2.53
N THR A 128 -35.87 4.94 -3.02
CA THR A 128 -37.07 4.12 -3.21
C THR A 128 -36.87 3.17 -4.38
N THR A 129 -37.22 1.89 -4.21
CA THR A 129 -37.19 0.92 -5.31
C THR A 129 -38.62 0.65 -5.76
N GLY A 130 -39.00 1.09 -6.96
CA GLY A 130 -40.29 0.77 -7.56
C GLY A 130 -41.48 1.58 -7.00
N ALA A 131 -41.41 2.91 -7.05
CA ALA A 131 -42.63 3.72 -6.93
C ALA A 131 -43.66 3.28 -8.00
N ALA A 132 -44.96 3.47 -7.74
CA ALA A 132 -46.03 3.01 -8.64
C ALA A 132 -45.95 3.57 -10.08
N ASP A 133 -45.16 4.64 -10.27
CA ASP A 133 -44.87 5.29 -11.55
C ASP A 133 -43.51 4.90 -12.15
N GLY A 134 -42.76 3.99 -11.51
CA GLY A 134 -41.42 3.57 -11.92
C GLY A 134 -40.27 4.50 -11.47
N SER A 135 -40.56 5.59 -10.76
CA SER A 135 -39.54 6.51 -10.25
C SER A 135 -38.72 5.91 -9.09
N HIS A 136 -37.45 6.30 -9.01
CA HIS A 136 -36.51 5.93 -7.95
C HIS A 136 -35.85 7.20 -7.42
N GLU A 137 -36.57 7.89 -6.54
CA GLU A 137 -36.19 9.21 -6.04
C GLU A 137 -35.18 9.09 -4.89
N PRO A 138 -34.12 9.91 -4.91
CA PRO A 138 -33.14 9.89 -3.84
C PRO A 138 -33.70 10.55 -2.59
N ILE A 139 -33.52 9.90 -1.44
CA ILE A 139 -33.84 10.49 -0.13
C ILE A 139 -32.61 11.28 0.37
N ALA A 140 -32.80 12.18 1.33
CA ALA A 140 -31.71 12.95 1.93
C ALA A 140 -30.63 12.02 2.53
N PRO A 141 -29.33 12.31 2.34
CA PRO A 141 -28.26 11.51 2.92
C PRO A 141 -28.22 11.66 4.44
N ILE A 142 -27.93 10.56 5.13
CA ILE A 142 -27.81 10.45 6.57
C ILE A 142 -26.32 10.24 6.90
N ARG A 143 -25.84 10.93 7.92
CA ARG A 143 -24.48 10.70 8.45
C ARG A 143 -24.52 9.62 9.52
N PHE A 144 -23.70 8.59 9.37
CA PHE A 144 -23.61 7.45 10.29
C PHE A 144 -22.41 7.52 11.22
N ALA A 145 -21.28 8.06 10.74
CA ALA A 145 -20.07 8.23 11.54
C ALA A 145 -19.26 9.43 11.05
N GLY A 146 -18.36 9.92 11.91
CA GLY A 146 -17.57 11.12 11.64
C GLY A 146 -18.31 12.40 12.01
N SER A 147 -17.66 13.28 12.75
CA SER A 147 -18.12 14.63 13.11
C SER A 147 -16.99 15.33 13.86
N ALA A 148 -17.08 16.66 14.06
CA ALA A 148 -16.17 17.37 14.96
C ALA A 148 -16.21 16.83 16.42
N ALA A 149 -17.23 16.05 16.80
CA ALA A 149 -17.38 15.45 18.12
C ALA A 149 -16.81 14.01 18.24
N THR A 150 -16.54 13.32 17.13
CA THR A 150 -15.95 11.97 17.12
C THR A 150 -14.59 12.02 16.43
N ALA A 151 -13.50 11.82 17.17
CA ALA A 151 -12.13 11.96 16.67
C ALA A 151 -11.71 10.94 15.58
N GLY A 152 -12.59 10.02 15.17
CA GLY A 152 -12.24 8.94 14.23
C GLY A 152 -12.58 9.22 12.76
N ARG A 153 -11.77 8.67 11.84
CA ARG A 153 -11.98 8.68 10.38
C ARG A 153 -12.58 7.34 9.94
N PRO A 154 -13.86 7.29 9.53
CA PRO A 154 -14.47 6.04 9.07
C PRO A 154 -14.02 5.68 7.65
N LEU A 155 -13.78 4.41 7.34
CA LEU A 155 -13.35 3.92 6.03
C LEU A 155 -13.93 2.54 5.71
N ASN A 156 -13.90 2.14 4.43
CA ASN A 156 -14.20 0.80 3.96
C ASN A 156 -15.55 0.24 4.44
N PRO A 157 -16.67 0.96 4.20
CA PRO A 157 -17.98 0.41 4.53
C PRO A 157 -18.25 -0.87 3.73
N ARG A 158 -18.86 -1.86 4.38
CA ARG A 158 -19.42 -3.08 3.78
C ARG A 158 -20.80 -3.34 4.35
N VAL A 159 -21.68 -3.90 3.54
CA VAL A 159 -23.05 -4.17 3.96
C VAL A 159 -23.48 -5.59 3.61
N ALA A 160 -24.37 -6.14 4.41
CA ALA A 160 -25.03 -7.41 4.14
C ALA A 160 -26.51 -7.33 4.55
N SER A 161 -27.36 -7.83 3.67
CA SER A 161 -28.80 -7.97 3.92
C SER A 161 -29.08 -9.31 4.59
N GLY A 162 -29.95 -9.30 5.60
CA GLY A 162 -30.50 -10.52 6.19
C GLY A 162 -31.79 -10.97 5.51
N HIS A 163 -32.14 -12.23 5.69
CA HIS A 163 -33.39 -12.84 5.18
C HIS A 163 -34.69 -12.14 5.63
N ASN A 164 -34.66 -11.42 6.76
CA ASN A 164 -35.83 -10.75 7.34
C ASN A 164 -35.99 -9.28 6.87
N GLY A 165 -35.27 -8.87 5.82
CA GLY A 165 -35.33 -7.49 5.31
C GLY A 165 -34.41 -6.49 6.00
N GLU A 166 -33.67 -6.93 7.02
CA GLU A 166 -32.69 -6.14 7.77
C GLU A 166 -31.38 -5.91 6.97
N LEU A 167 -30.72 -4.78 7.21
CA LEU A 167 -29.43 -4.42 6.62
C LEU A 167 -28.42 -4.09 7.70
N TRP A 168 -27.26 -4.71 7.61
CA TRP A 168 -26.14 -4.50 8.53
C TRP A 168 -24.98 -3.85 7.80
N LEU A 169 -24.33 -2.89 8.47
CA LEU A 169 -23.19 -2.13 7.99
C LEU A 169 -22.01 -2.37 8.93
N VAL A 170 -20.85 -2.74 8.37
CA VAL A 170 -19.57 -2.76 9.07
C VAL A 170 -18.60 -1.77 8.41
N TYR A 171 -17.79 -1.09 9.20
CA TYR A 171 -16.77 -0.16 8.70
C TYR A 171 -15.57 -0.07 9.64
N GLU A 172 -14.43 0.37 9.09
CA GLU A 172 -13.24 0.74 9.86
C GLU A 172 -13.45 2.11 10.49
N LEU A 173 -13.04 2.27 11.74
CA LEU A 173 -12.93 3.55 12.43
C LEU A 173 -11.48 3.74 12.88
N TRP A 174 -10.79 4.63 12.17
CA TRP A 174 -9.41 5.02 12.44
C TRP A 174 -9.40 6.11 13.48
N ASP A 175 -8.83 5.88 14.65
CA ASP A 175 -8.60 6.96 15.61
C ASP A 175 -7.67 8.01 14.98
N ALA A 176 -7.99 9.30 15.00
CA ALA A 176 -7.06 10.32 14.54
C ALA A 176 -5.94 10.61 15.56
N GLY A 177 -6.03 10.03 16.76
CA GLY A 177 -5.17 10.34 17.90
C GLY A 177 -5.59 11.65 18.55
N SER A 178 -5.71 11.69 19.87
CA SER A 178 -5.87 12.97 20.58
C SER A 178 -4.58 13.78 20.39
N GLY A 179 -4.67 15.02 19.93
CA GLY A 179 -3.53 15.94 19.78
C GLY A 179 -2.80 16.31 21.08
N SER A 180 -2.87 15.47 22.13
CA SER A 180 -2.06 15.58 23.34
C SER A 180 -0.58 15.35 23.02
N GLU A 181 0.29 16.15 23.63
CA GLU A 181 1.73 16.30 23.41
C GLU A 181 2.61 15.03 23.63
N ALA A 182 2.05 13.82 23.57
CA ALA A 182 2.77 12.55 23.69
C ALA A 182 2.73 11.77 22.34
N PRO A 183 3.70 12.00 21.43
CA PRO A 183 3.64 11.49 20.05
C PRO A 183 3.78 9.97 19.90
N HIS A 184 4.01 9.22 20.98
CA HIS A 184 4.27 7.78 20.91
C HIS A 184 3.35 6.92 21.78
N ALA A 185 2.41 7.51 22.53
CA ALA A 185 1.53 6.74 23.42
C ALA A 185 0.19 6.30 22.79
N SER A 186 -0.29 6.96 21.73
CA SER A 186 -1.47 6.51 20.97
C SER A 186 -1.05 6.10 19.56
N GLN A 187 -0.61 4.84 19.41
CA GLN A 187 -0.58 4.25 18.08
C GLN A 187 -1.95 4.41 17.46
N GLN A 188 -2.03 4.86 16.20
CA GLN A 188 -3.29 4.93 15.49
C GLN A 188 -4.00 3.57 15.58
N GLN A 189 -5.15 3.53 16.25
CA GLN A 189 -5.96 2.33 16.39
C GLN A 189 -6.96 2.29 15.25
N VAL A 190 -7.15 1.11 14.69
CA VAL A 190 -8.16 0.89 13.64
C VAL A 190 -9.09 -0.17 14.16
N THR A 191 -10.26 0.29 14.57
CA THR A 191 -11.28 -0.56 15.19
C THR A 191 -12.45 -0.72 14.24
N LEU A 192 -13.23 -1.79 14.37
CA LEU A 192 -14.40 -1.99 13.52
C LEU A 192 -15.66 -1.60 14.28
N ARG A 193 -16.63 -1.07 13.55
CA ARG A 193 -17.97 -0.76 14.05
C ARG A 193 -18.99 -1.51 13.21
N LEU A 194 -19.95 -2.12 13.89
CA LEU A 194 -21.10 -2.80 13.32
C LEU A 194 -22.35 -1.99 13.65
N GLN A 195 -23.24 -1.79 12.69
CA GLN A 195 -24.46 -1.03 12.90
C GLN A 195 -25.60 -1.64 12.08
N ARG A 196 -26.77 -1.82 12.71
CA ARG A 196 -28.01 -2.12 11.99
C ARG A 196 -28.55 -0.83 11.38
N ILE A 197 -28.98 -0.90 10.13
CA ILE A 197 -29.48 0.25 9.38
C ILE A 197 -30.98 0.40 9.61
N ASP A 198 -31.32 1.39 10.43
CA ASP A 198 -32.69 1.85 10.69
C ASP A 198 -32.80 3.36 10.35
N GLU A 199 -34.00 3.95 10.27
CA GLU A 199 -34.19 5.37 9.93
C GLU A 199 -33.61 6.37 10.96
N ARG A 200 -33.17 5.89 12.13
CA ARG A 200 -32.49 6.67 13.16
C ARG A 200 -31.15 6.00 13.51
N PRO A 201 -30.00 6.68 13.34
CA PRO A 201 -28.71 6.09 13.70
C PRO A 201 -28.67 5.72 15.19
N ALA A 202 -28.52 4.44 15.49
CA ALA A 202 -28.20 3.97 16.84
C ALA A 202 -26.68 4.01 17.08
N GLU A 203 -26.25 3.98 18.34
CA GLU A 203 -24.83 3.85 18.69
C GLU A 203 -24.24 2.58 18.03
N PRO A 204 -23.12 2.69 17.29
CA PRO A 204 -22.53 1.53 16.64
C PRO A 204 -21.95 0.52 17.65
N ILE A 205 -22.17 -0.76 17.37
CA ILE A 205 -21.65 -1.89 18.14
C ILE A 205 -20.15 -2.04 17.84
N HIS A 206 -19.34 -2.23 18.88
CA HIS A 206 -17.93 -2.53 18.73
C HIS A 206 -17.73 -3.99 18.35
N VAL A 207 -16.97 -4.25 17.27
CA VAL A 207 -16.50 -5.60 16.97
C VAL A 207 -15.35 -5.94 17.93
N PRO A 208 -15.37 -7.10 18.59
CA PRO A 208 -14.34 -7.48 19.54
C PRO A 208 -12.96 -7.60 18.87
N ALA A 209 -11.95 -7.01 19.49
CA ALA A 209 -10.57 -7.09 19.03
C ALA A 209 -9.98 -8.49 19.27
N PRO A 210 -9.00 -8.95 18.46
CA PRO A 210 -8.29 -10.20 18.70
C PRO A 210 -7.69 -10.27 20.13
N PRO A 211 -7.67 -11.44 20.78
CA PRO A 211 -7.24 -11.61 22.18
C PRO A 211 -5.71 -11.46 22.41
N ARG A 212 -4.95 -10.91 21.45
CA ARG A 212 -3.49 -10.74 21.55
C ARG A 212 -3.12 -9.32 22.01
N ALA A 213 -2.10 -9.22 22.86
CA ALA A 213 -1.58 -7.93 23.30
C ALA A 213 -1.14 -7.10 22.08
N GLY A 214 -1.65 -5.87 21.97
CA GLY A 214 -1.32 -4.96 20.87
C GLY A 214 -2.11 -5.16 19.56
N ALA A 215 -2.89 -6.23 19.38
CA ALA A 215 -3.70 -6.42 18.16
C ALA A 215 -4.92 -5.47 18.12
N SER A 216 -4.68 -4.17 17.95
CA SER A 216 -5.67 -3.09 17.96
C SER A 216 -5.99 -2.53 16.57
N ARG A 217 -5.58 -3.24 15.51
CA ARG A 217 -5.72 -2.78 14.12
C ARG A 217 -6.42 -3.85 13.30
N MET A 218 -7.61 -3.51 12.83
CA MET A 218 -8.51 -4.42 12.15
C MET A 218 -8.88 -3.78 10.81
N TYR A 219 -8.51 -4.43 9.72
CA TYR A 219 -8.55 -3.87 8.37
C TYR A 219 -9.40 -4.71 7.43
N ASP A 220 -9.92 -4.02 6.41
CA ASP A 220 -10.72 -4.55 5.31
C ASP A 220 -11.81 -5.50 5.81
N PRO A 221 -12.73 -5.01 6.67
CA PRO A 221 -13.79 -5.85 7.19
C PRO A 221 -14.68 -6.35 6.05
N THR A 222 -15.27 -7.51 6.24
CA THR A 222 -16.24 -8.14 5.35
C THR A 222 -17.35 -8.76 6.20
N ILE A 223 -18.58 -8.73 5.70
CA ILE A 223 -19.79 -9.05 6.47
C ILE A 223 -20.73 -9.95 5.66
N THR A 224 -21.39 -10.89 6.33
CA THR A 224 -22.54 -11.63 5.81
C THR A 224 -23.54 -11.90 6.95
N VAL A 225 -24.79 -12.19 6.61
CA VAL A 225 -25.84 -12.57 7.58
C VAL A 225 -26.22 -14.02 7.29
N GLY A 226 -26.12 -14.87 8.31
CA GLY A 226 -26.52 -16.28 8.24
C GLY A 226 -28.04 -16.45 8.13
N THR A 227 -28.48 -17.65 7.75
CA THR A 227 -29.91 -18.01 7.71
C THR A 227 -30.57 -18.05 9.08
N ASP A 228 -29.77 -18.08 10.15
CA ASP A 228 -30.19 -17.97 11.54
C ASP A 228 -30.30 -16.51 12.03
N GLY A 229 -30.04 -15.54 11.16
CA GLY A 229 -30.00 -14.11 11.49
C GLY A 229 -28.72 -13.67 12.20
N ALA A 230 -27.74 -14.56 12.42
CA ALA A 230 -26.47 -14.17 13.00
C ALA A 230 -25.62 -13.37 11.99
N VAL A 231 -24.96 -12.34 12.47
CA VAL A 231 -24.06 -11.51 11.67
C VAL A 231 -22.65 -12.05 11.80
N HIS A 232 -21.99 -12.34 10.68
CA HIS A 232 -20.62 -12.81 10.64
C HIS A 232 -19.72 -11.73 10.07
N VAL A 233 -18.62 -11.43 10.76
CA VAL A 233 -17.63 -10.44 10.34
C VAL A 233 -16.27 -11.13 10.26
N ALA A 234 -15.55 -10.91 9.16
CA ALA A 234 -14.14 -11.28 9.02
C ALA A 234 -13.29 -10.07 8.67
N TRP A 235 -12.01 -10.08 9.08
CA TRP A 235 -11.06 -8.99 8.87
C TRP A 235 -9.64 -9.53 8.94
N TRP A 236 -8.65 -8.74 8.49
CA TRP A 236 -7.26 -9.05 8.77
C TRP A 236 -6.68 -8.08 9.81
N SER A 237 -5.73 -8.57 10.60
CA SER A 237 -4.98 -7.79 11.57
C SER A 237 -3.49 -8.06 11.35
N PRO A 238 -2.63 -7.02 11.29
CA PRO A 238 -1.20 -7.24 11.27
C PRO A 238 -0.81 -7.97 12.55
N ASN A 239 0.05 -8.99 12.41
CA ASN A 239 0.71 -9.60 13.55
C ASN A 239 1.65 -8.51 14.07
N GLN A 240 1.49 -8.11 15.34
CA GLN A 240 2.20 -6.98 15.96
C GLN A 240 3.72 -7.17 16.12
N GLY A 241 4.37 -7.93 15.24
CA GLY A 241 5.79 -8.23 15.35
C GLY A 241 6.15 -8.70 16.76
N GLU A 242 5.33 -9.58 17.38
CA GLU A 242 5.86 -10.35 18.50
C GLU A 242 7.07 -11.12 17.99
N SER A 243 8.14 -11.04 18.77
CA SER A 243 9.46 -10.61 18.35
C SER A 243 9.93 -11.10 16.97
N TRP A 244 10.04 -10.16 16.01
CA TRP A 244 11.41 -9.97 15.52
C TRP A 244 12.19 -9.68 16.78
N ASP A 245 13.27 -10.41 17.08
CA ASP A 245 14.25 -9.90 18.02
C ASP A 245 14.36 -8.41 17.71
N ARG A 246 13.80 -7.58 18.58
CA ARG A 246 13.62 -6.16 18.27
C ARG A 246 15.03 -5.70 17.98
N PRO A 247 15.33 -5.07 16.83
CA PRO A 247 16.57 -4.36 16.71
C PRO A 247 16.54 -3.29 17.81
N GLY A 248 17.21 -3.55 18.94
CA GLY A 248 17.25 -2.66 20.09
C GLY A 248 16.16 -2.78 21.17
N THR A 249 15.62 -3.97 21.51
CA THR A 249 14.98 -4.13 22.85
C THR A 249 15.69 -5.02 23.84
N ARG A 250 16.97 -4.77 24.00
CA ARG A 250 17.36 -4.50 25.37
C ARG A 250 16.85 -3.10 25.72
N SER A 251 16.26 -2.96 26.91
CA SER A 251 16.01 -1.66 27.55
C SER A 251 17.16 -0.69 27.26
N GLY A 252 16.90 0.51 26.73
CA GLY A 252 17.97 1.49 26.52
C GLY A 252 17.85 2.52 25.37
N THR A 253 16.75 2.60 24.60
CA THR A 253 16.71 3.42 23.35
C THR A 253 15.91 4.72 23.44
N THR A 254 15.78 5.29 24.65
CA THR A 254 15.50 6.73 24.77
C THR A 254 16.77 7.46 25.20
N ALA A 255 16.94 8.71 24.78
CA ALA A 255 18.07 9.54 25.20
C ALA A 255 18.13 9.81 26.72
N ASP A 256 17.18 9.29 27.51
CA ASP A 256 17.21 9.28 28.98
C ASP A 256 17.82 7.99 29.56
N ASP A 257 17.86 6.87 28.82
CA ASP A 257 18.41 5.59 29.30
C ASP A 257 19.94 5.47 29.11
N LEU A 258 20.56 6.42 28.41
CA LEU A 258 22.02 6.49 28.21
C LEU A 258 22.82 6.78 29.50
N HIS A 259 22.13 7.17 30.59
CA HIS A 259 22.76 7.48 31.86
C HIS A 259 22.69 6.36 32.91
N THR A 260 22.01 5.24 32.67
CA THR A 260 21.60 4.32 33.77
C THR A 260 21.85 2.82 33.61
N LEU A 261 22.42 2.29 32.52
CA LEU A 261 22.49 0.84 32.33
C LEU A 261 23.91 0.25 32.39
N GLY A 262 24.19 -0.40 33.52
CA GLY A 262 25.34 -1.28 33.76
C GLY A 262 25.21 -2.63 33.08
N SER A 263 26.33 -3.35 33.03
CA SER A 263 26.55 -4.61 32.32
C SER A 263 25.70 -5.79 32.83
N GLU A 264 25.24 -6.62 31.90
CA GLU A 264 24.65 -7.97 32.04
C GLU A 264 23.11 -8.08 31.99
N ALA A 265 22.59 -8.58 30.85
CA ALA A 265 21.34 -9.35 30.79
C ALA A 265 21.29 -10.23 29.52
N ALA A 266 21.05 -11.53 29.73
CA ALA A 266 21.15 -12.65 28.78
C ALA A 266 19.90 -12.84 27.88
N LEU A 267 20.04 -13.66 26.83
CA LEU A 267 19.04 -14.00 25.79
C LEU A 267 18.39 -15.36 26.09
N GLY A 268 17.12 -15.56 25.69
CA GLY A 268 16.38 -16.83 25.77
C GLY A 268 15.59 -17.12 24.46
N GLU A 269 15.38 -18.42 24.19
CA GLU A 269 14.89 -19.05 22.95
C GLU A 269 13.35 -19.23 22.86
N ASP A 270 12.88 -19.51 21.64
CA ASP A 270 11.54 -19.94 21.14
C ASP A 270 10.50 -18.87 20.74
N ASP A 271 10.24 -18.75 19.41
CA ASP A 271 8.90 -18.63 18.76
C ASP A 271 9.01 -18.46 17.23
N GLY A 272 8.26 -19.25 16.47
CA GLY A 272 8.33 -19.32 15.00
C GLY A 272 7.83 -18.06 14.26
N ALA A 273 8.72 -17.49 13.43
CA ALA A 273 8.49 -16.56 12.30
C ALA A 273 7.54 -15.37 12.53
N SER A 274 8.13 -14.21 12.82
CA SER A 274 7.55 -13.01 13.45
C SER A 274 7.11 -11.85 12.52
N THR A 275 6.77 -12.12 11.25
CA THR A 275 6.19 -11.10 10.33
C THR A 275 4.97 -11.63 9.61
N GLY A 276 3.88 -10.85 9.56
CA GLY A 276 2.70 -11.23 8.82
C GLY A 276 1.42 -10.48 9.19
N ALA A 277 0.31 -11.01 8.70
CA ALA A 277 -1.04 -10.61 9.05
C ALA A 277 -1.89 -11.87 9.21
N ASP A 278 -2.78 -11.86 10.19
CA ASP A 278 -3.71 -12.96 10.44
C ASP A 278 -5.13 -12.56 10.04
N VAL A 279 -5.90 -13.54 9.58
CA VAL A 279 -7.33 -13.38 9.29
C VAL A 279 -8.14 -13.86 10.48
N TRP A 280 -9.10 -13.04 10.88
CA TRP A 280 -9.94 -13.24 12.06
C TRP A 280 -11.42 -13.26 11.67
N HIS A 281 -12.21 -13.94 12.49
CA HIS A 281 -13.65 -14.02 12.37
C HIS A 281 -14.32 -13.86 13.73
N ALA A 282 -15.49 -13.21 13.76
CA ALA A 282 -16.39 -13.23 14.90
C ALA A 282 -17.86 -13.27 14.43
N ARG A 283 -18.70 -13.91 15.24
CA ARG A 283 -20.15 -14.02 15.02
C ARG A 283 -20.88 -13.20 16.07
N TYR A 284 -21.84 -12.39 15.65
CA TYR A 284 -22.74 -11.62 16.50
C TYR A 284 -24.16 -12.15 16.36
N VAL A 285 -24.80 -12.47 17.47
CA VAL A 285 -26.19 -12.93 17.51
C VAL A 285 -27.03 -11.80 18.10
N PRO A 286 -27.86 -11.11 17.29
CA PRO A 286 -28.77 -10.09 17.79
C PRO A 286 -29.79 -10.68 18.77
N ASP A 287 -30.08 -9.98 19.85
CA ASP A 287 -31.18 -10.30 20.78
C ASP A 287 -31.91 -9.02 21.22
N ARG A 288 -32.84 -9.14 22.17
CA ARG A 288 -33.65 -8.00 22.65
C ARG A 288 -32.85 -6.96 23.45
N ASP A 289 -31.67 -7.34 23.98
CA ASP A 289 -30.88 -6.55 24.91
C ASP A 289 -29.56 -6.02 24.29
N GLY A 290 -29.37 -6.18 22.98
CA GLY A 290 -28.20 -5.67 22.26
C GLY A 290 -27.20 -6.73 21.79
N GLY A 291 -27.61 -8.01 21.81
CA GLY A 291 -26.92 -9.13 21.19
C GLY A 291 -25.61 -9.57 21.84
N ASN A 292 -25.06 -10.69 21.37
CA ASN A 292 -23.87 -11.30 21.92
C ASN A 292 -22.85 -11.68 20.84
N TRP A 293 -21.58 -11.36 21.08
CA TRP A 293 -20.46 -11.78 20.25
C TRP A 293 -19.89 -13.12 20.70
N THR A 294 -19.46 -13.94 19.74
CA THR A 294 -18.47 -14.98 19.99
C THR A 294 -17.10 -14.35 20.20
N HIS A 295 -16.19 -15.08 20.85
CA HIS A 295 -14.79 -14.67 20.87
C HIS A 295 -14.21 -14.66 19.44
N PRO A 296 -13.34 -13.70 19.09
CA PRO A 296 -12.64 -13.71 17.81
C PRO A 296 -11.80 -14.98 17.62
N GLU A 297 -11.94 -15.60 16.46
CA GLU A 297 -11.23 -16.82 16.07
C GLU A 297 -10.24 -16.52 14.94
N ARG A 298 -8.99 -16.98 15.10
CA ARG A 298 -7.95 -16.90 14.06
C ARG A 298 -8.19 -18.02 13.04
N LEU A 299 -8.29 -17.66 11.77
CA LEU A 299 -8.63 -18.61 10.69
C LEU A 299 -7.42 -19.26 10.04
N ASN A 300 -6.30 -18.54 9.92
CA ASN A 300 -5.06 -19.07 9.34
C ASN A 300 -4.22 -19.85 10.36
N GLN A 301 -3.52 -20.89 9.90
CA GLN A 301 -2.64 -21.71 10.73
C GLN A 301 -1.17 -21.35 10.55
N THR A 302 -0.74 -21.06 9.31
CA THR A 302 0.63 -20.70 8.95
C THR A 302 0.97 -19.27 9.36
N ALA A 303 2.27 -19.02 9.47
CA ALA A 303 2.82 -17.66 9.48
C ALA A 303 2.82 -17.09 8.06
N GLY A 304 2.89 -15.76 7.94
CA GLY A 304 2.91 -15.06 6.66
C GLY A 304 1.83 -13.99 6.56
N TRP A 305 1.65 -13.47 5.35
CA TRP A 305 0.66 -12.42 5.08
C TRP A 305 -0.65 -13.02 4.61
N HIS A 306 -1.69 -12.87 5.43
CA HIS A 306 -3.05 -13.26 5.11
C HIS A 306 -3.92 -12.01 5.06
N LEU A 307 -4.40 -11.65 3.86
CA LEU A 307 -4.95 -10.34 3.54
C LEU A 307 -6.29 -10.44 2.80
N HIS A 308 -7.04 -9.34 2.84
CA HIS A 308 -8.25 -9.12 2.05
C HIS A 308 -9.27 -10.27 2.15
N PRO A 309 -9.77 -10.61 3.36
CA PRO A 309 -10.77 -11.65 3.49
C PRO A 309 -12.10 -11.24 2.84
N THR A 310 -12.85 -12.23 2.35
CA THR A 310 -14.26 -12.10 1.97
C THR A 310 -15.08 -13.24 2.56
N ILE A 311 -16.36 -12.98 2.84
CA ILE A 311 -17.25 -13.92 3.53
C ILE A 311 -18.62 -14.04 2.84
N ALA A 312 -19.18 -15.25 2.79
CA ALA A 312 -20.52 -15.51 2.27
C ALA A 312 -21.25 -16.57 3.10
N ALA A 313 -22.54 -16.36 3.36
CA ALA A 313 -23.43 -17.37 3.93
C ALA A 313 -24.12 -18.17 2.82
N GLY A 314 -24.20 -19.49 3.01
CA GLY A 314 -24.95 -20.41 2.16
C GLY A 314 -26.38 -20.64 2.70
N ALA A 315 -27.26 -21.13 1.83
CA ALA A 315 -28.63 -21.49 2.18
C ALA A 315 -28.68 -22.66 3.17
N SER A 316 -27.66 -23.53 3.17
CA SER A 316 -27.53 -24.63 4.15
C SER A 316 -27.14 -24.18 5.56
N GLY A 317 -26.93 -22.88 5.78
CA GLY A 317 -26.44 -22.31 7.05
C GLY A 317 -24.91 -22.41 7.22
N ARG A 318 -24.18 -22.87 6.21
CA ARG A 318 -22.70 -22.81 6.21
C ARG A 318 -22.22 -21.39 5.94
N VAL A 319 -21.08 -21.03 6.52
CA VAL A 319 -20.41 -19.75 6.25
C VAL A 319 -19.04 -20.00 5.65
N TRP A 320 -18.76 -19.34 4.54
CA TRP A 320 -17.56 -19.53 3.73
C TRP A 320 -16.70 -18.27 3.85
N VAL A 321 -15.43 -18.43 4.22
CA VAL A 321 -14.45 -17.34 4.27
C VAL A 321 -13.31 -17.66 3.32
N THR A 322 -12.90 -16.70 2.51
CA THR A 322 -11.68 -16.80 1.71
C THR A 322 -10.76 -15.61 1.95
N TRP A 323 -9.46 -15.77 1.74
CA TRP A 323 -8.47 -14.69 1.83
C TRP A 323 -7.26 -14.97 0.94
N ALA A 324 -6.48 -13.93 0.64
CA ALA A 324 -5.21 -14.06 -0.06
C ALA A 324 -4.12 -14.43 0.94
N ALA A 325 -3.54 -15.62 0.79
CA ALA A 325 -2.40 -16.08 1.57
C ALA A 325 -1.12 -15.94 0.76
N VAL A 326 -0.12 -15.30 1.35
CA VAL A 326 1.22 -15.19 0.80
C VAL A 326 2.11 -16.15 1.57
N THR A 327 2.13 -17.40 1.11
CA THR A 327 2.83 -18.50 1.77
C THR A 327 4.03 -18.92 0.93
N GLY A 328 5.25 -18.53 1.33
CA GLY A 328 6.46 -19.08 0.74
C GLY A 328 7.74 -18.31 1.06
N ALA A 329 8.74 -19.02 1.58
CA ALA A 329 10.13 -18.56 1.67
C ALA A 329 10.99 -19.01 0.46
N GLU A 330 10.53 -19.97 -0.38
CA GLU A 330 11.44 -20.72 -1.28
C GLU A 330 11.10 -20.83 -2.78
N ILE A 331 9.99 -20.29 -3.30
CA ILE A 331 9.53 -20.70 -4.66
C ILE A 331 10.25 -20.00 -5.86
N TYR A 332 11.22 -19.10 -5.64
CA TYR A 332 11.94 -18.46 -6.76
C TYR A 332 13.47 -18.45 -6.61
N ALA A 333 14.12 -19.52 -7.10
CA ALA A 333 15.54 -19.52 -7.46
C ALA A 333 15.82 -18.71 -8.76
N GLU A 334 14.81 -18.35 -9.55
CA GLU A 334 15.02 -17.56 -10.78
C GLU A 334 15.00 -16.04 -10.54
N LEU A 335 14.67 -15.61 -9.31
CA LEU A 335 14.89 -14.24 -8.82
C LEU A 335 16.10 -14.12 -7.90
N THR A 336 16.84 -15.21 -7.72
CA THR A 336 18.23 -15.15 -7.26
C THR A 336 19.18 -14.82 -8.40
N SER A 337 18.72 -14.16 -9.47
CA SER A 337 19.59 -13.70 -10.56
C SER A 337 20.56 -12.64 -10.03
N ASP A 338 21.70 -13.12 -9.54
CA ASP A 338 23.04 -12.58 -9.73
C ASP A 338 23.32 -11.12 -9.35
N ILE A 339 22.73 -10.64 -8.26
CA ILE A 339 23.12 -9.38 -7.63
C ILE A 339 23.65 -9.70 -6.22
N PRO A 340 24.98 -9.65 -6.00
CA PRO A 340 25.58 -9.96 -4.71
C PRO A 340 25.24 -8.84 -3.71
N TYR A 341 24.14 -9.00 -2.97
CA TYR A 341 23.94 -8.24 -1.75
C TYR A 341 25.09 -8.56 -0.79
N VAL A 342 25.61 -7.54 -0.11
CA VAL A 342 26.70 -7.68 0.87
C VAL A 342 26.38 -8.87 1.79
N GLN A 343 27.26 -9.88 1.75
CA GLN A 343 27.17 -11.09 2.56
C GLN A 343 27.17 -10.72 4.05
N THR A 344 25.99 -10.55 4.64
CA THR A 344 25.77 -10.82 6.05
C THR A 344 24.65 -11.84 6.13
N ALA A 345 24.94 -13.00 6.74
CA ALA A 345 24.10 -14.20 6.74
C ALA A 345 22.71 -14.05 7.42
N ARG A 346 22.29 -12.82 7.77
CA ARG A 346 20.99 -12.49 8.38
C ARG A 346 20.06 -11.63 7.50
N SER A 347 20.53 -11.07 6.39
CA SER A 347 19.70 -10.26 5.47
C SER A 347 18.73 -11.07 4.60
N ARG A 348 18.80 -12.42 4.66
CA ARG A 348 17.81 -13.31 4.00
C ARG A 348 16.39 -13.14 4.54
N ALA A 349 16.23 -12.67 5.78
CA ALA A 349 14.92 -12.44 6.41
C ALA A 349 14.30 -11.06 6.10
N ARG A 350 15.06 -10.11 5.54
CA ARG A 350 14.64 -8.70 5.36
C ARG A 350 14.12 -8.37 3.95
N ARG A 351 13.83 -9.39 3.14
CA ARG A 351 13.33 -9.21 1.77
C ARG A 351 11.82 -9.05 1.81
N ALA A 352 11.26 -8.27 0.89
CA ALA A 352 9.85 -8.30 0.58
C ALA A 352 9.53 -9.06 -0.72
N PRO A 353 9.62 -10.41 -0.77
CA PRO A 353 9.33 -11.22 -1.95
C PRO A 353 7.82 -11.40 -2.24
N TRP A 354 6.94 -10.79 -1.44
CA TRP A 354 5.61 -11.32 -1.14
C TRP A 354 4.54 -11.15 -2.24
N PHE A 355 4.64 -10.16 -3.12
CA PHE A 355 3.54 -9.90 -4.07
C PHE A 355 3.51 -10.82 -5.30
N ARG A 356 4.51 -11.69 -5.53
CA ARG A 356 4.50 -12.54 -6.73
C ARG A 356 3.56 -13.75 -6.65
N GLU A 357 3.22 -14.21 -5.45
CA GLU A 357 2.45 -15.45 -5.30
C GLU A 357 1.52 -15.44 -4.07
N ALA A 358 0.62 -14.46 -4.01
CA ALA A 358 -0.59 -14.56 -3.21
C ALA A 358 -1.58 -15.56 -3.83
N ARG A 359 -2.14 -16.47 -3.04
CA ARG A 359 -3.09 -17.51 -3.49
C ARG A 359 -4.31 -17.56 -2.56
N PRO A 360 -5.51 -17.90 -3.06
CA PRO A 360 -6.70 -17.98 -2.21
C PRO A 360 -6.61 -19.16 -1.24
N VAL A 361 -7.09 -18.94 -0.02
CA VAL A 361 -7.35 -19.99 0.97
C VAL A 361 -8.81 -19.92 1.36
N VAL A 362 -9.50 -21.07 1.45
CA VAL A 362 -10.92 -21.15 1.81
C VAL A 362 -11.12 -21.92 3.12
N ARG A 363 -12.02 -21.40 3.97
CA ARG A 363 -12.51 -22.03 5.22
C ARG A 363 -14.03 -22.06 5.23
N ILE A 364 -14.57 -23.07 5.89
CA ILE A 364 -16.01 -23.34 5.95
C ILE A 364 -16.40 -23.54 7.41
N LEU A 365 -17.29 -22.71 7.93
CA LEU A 365 -17.92 -22.91 9.22
C LEU A 365 -19.18 -23.77 9.04
N SER A 366 -19.20 -24.93 9.68
CA SER A 366 -20.34 -25.85 9.65
C SER A 366 -20.42 -26.65 10.95
N GLY A 367 -21.62 -26.78 11.52
CA GLY A 367 -21.83 -27.51 12.78
C GLY A 367 -21.03 -26.96 13.97
N GLY A 368 -20.70 -25.66 13.96
CA GLY A 368 -19.91 -25.01 15.01
C GLY A 368 -18.39 -25.22 14.92
N GLY A 369 -17.89 -25.86 13.85
CA GLY A 369 -16.46 -26.05 13.61
C GLY A 369 -16.01 -25.58 12.24
N TRP A 370 -14.70 -25.31 12.10
CA TRP A 370 -14.08 -24.94 10.82
C TRP A 370 -13.62 -26.17 10.03
N HIS A 371 -13.81 -26.11 8.73
CA HIS A 371 -13.48 -27.17 7.78
C HIS A 371 -12.79 -26.58 6.55
N VAL A 372 -12.17 -27.44 5.76
CA VAL A 372 -11.65 -27.11 4.43
C VAL A 372 -12.40 -27.91 3.35
N PRO A 373 -12.51 -27.38 2.12
CA PRO A 373 -13.03 -28.16 1.00
C PRO A 373 -12.19 -29.42 0.78
N ASN A 374 -12.82 -30.59 0.62
CA ASN A 374 -12.11 -31.81 0.22
C ASN A 374 -11.80 -31.73 -1.28
N THR A 375 -10.59 -31.33 -1.61
CA THR A 375 -10.06 -31.40 -2.98
C THR A 375 -9.58 -32.82 -3.21
N GLY A 376 -10.35 -33.65 -3.92
CA GLY A 376 -10.04 -35.07 -4.11
C GLY A 376 -8.61 -35.30 -4.60
N ALA A 377 -7.95 -36.34 -4.08
CA ALA A 377 -6.56 -36.70 -4.34
C ALA A 377 -6.27 -37.21 -5.79
N ALA A 378 -7.03 -36.78 -6.80
CA ALA A 378 -7.05 -37.40 -8.13
C ALA A 378 -6.78 -36.45 -9.31
N ALA A 379 -6.31 -35.23 -9.08
CA ALA A 379 -5.66 -34.43 -10.13
C ALA A 379 -4.14 -34.61 -9.98
N ALA A 380 -3.46 -35.03 -11.04
CA ALA A 380 -2.01 -35.26 -11.07
C ALA A 380 -1.26 -34.10 -10.39
N GLU A 381 -0.64 -34.37 -9.23
CA GLU A 381 -0.12 -33.34 -8.33
C GLU A 381 0.86 -32.38 -9.02
N PRO A 382 0.59 -31.07 -9.11
CA PRO A 382 1.63 -30.13 -8.76
C PRO A 382 1.89 -30.30 -7.25
N ARG A 383 3.15 -30.58 -6.87
CA ARG A 383 3.59 -30.68 -5.48
C ARG A 383 3.11 -29.47 -4.67
N VAL A 384 1.99 -29.58 -3.97
CA VAL A 384 1.60 -28.58 -2.96
C VAL A 384 2.68 -28.67 -1.87
N PRO A 385 3.38 -27.58 -1.54
CA PRO A 385 4.41 -27.62 -0.51
C PRO A 385 3.82 -28.14 0.80
N ALA A 386 4.56 -28.99 1.52
CA ALA A 386 4.12 -29.54 2.82
C ALA A 386 3.81 -28.45 3.87
N GLU A 387 4.31 -27.22 3.64
CA GLU A 387 4.14 -26.04 4.49
C GLU A 387 2.99 -25.11 4.05
N ALA A 388 2.20 -25.50 3.04
CA ALA A 388 1.08 -24.70 2.55
C ALA A 388 -0.05 -24.57 3.59
N GLU A 389 -0.68 -23.40 3.64
CA GLU A 389 -1.87 -23.19 4.47
C GLU A 389 -2.98 -24.18 4.04
N PRO A 390 -3.61 -24.92 4.97
CA PRO A 390 -4.70 -25.84 4.62
C PRO A 390 -5.81 -25.11 3.85
N GLY A 391 -6.53 -25.77 2.95
CA GLY A 391 -7.60 -25.12 2.16
C GLY A 391 -7.11 -24.12 1.10
N LEU A 392 -5.81 -24.06 0.82
CA LEU A 392 -5.24 -23.34 -0.33
C LEU A 392 -5.84 -23.85 -1.64
N VAL A 393 -6.28 -22.93 -2.49
CA VAL A 393 -6.81 -23.23 -3.83
C VAL A 393 -5.71 -23.02 -4.86
N TRP A 394 -4.92 -24.07 -5.10
CA TRP A 394 -3.73 -23.97 -5.97
C TRP A 394 -4.09 -23.58 -7.41
N ASP A 395 -5.15 -24.13 -7.97
CA ASP A 395 -5.52 -23.93 -9.38
C ASP A 395 -6.09 -22.54 -9.69
N ALA A 396 -6.37 -21.73 -8.65
CA ALA A 396 -6.73 -20.32 -8.81
C ALA A 396 -5.57 -19.49 -9.39
N GLY A 397 -4.31 -19.90 -9.15
CA GLY A 397 -3.14 -19.09 -9.49
C GLY A 397 -3.02 -17.84 -8.60
N HIS A 398 -2.21 -16.88 -9.06
CA HIS A 398 -1.91 -15.69 -8.27
C HIS A 398 -3.09 -14.70 -8.23
N THR A 399 -3.55 -14.33 -7.03
CA THR A 399 -4.54 -13.28 -6.81
C THR A 399 -4.44 -12.68 -5.41
N LEU A 400 -4.68 -11.36 -5.30
CA LEU A 400 -4.73 -10.64 -4.03
C LEU A 400 -6.16 -10.42 -3.51
N PHE A 401 -7.15 -10.56 -4.38
CA PHE A 401 -8.54 -10.21 -4.06
C PHE A 401 -9.49 -11.37 -4.35
N PRO A 402 -9.35 -12.50 -3.64
CA PRO A 402 -10.32 -13.58 -3.75
C PRO A 402 -11.66 -13.15 -3.16
N VAL A 403 -12.73 -13.32 -3.94
CA VAL A 403 -14.10 -13.03 -3.52
C VAL A 403 -14.88 -14.35 -3.50
N ILE A 404 -15.42 -14.73 -2.35
CA ILE A 404 -16.32 -15.88 -2.26
C ILE A 404 -17.78 -15.44 -2.20
N VAL A 405 -18.63 -16.09 -3.00
CA VAL A 405 -20.09 -15.96 -2.96
C VAL A 405 -20.72 -17.35 -2.96
N CYS A 406 -21.98 -17.47 -2.55
CA CYS A 406 -22.72 -18.74 -2.60
C CYS A 406 -23.96 -18.57 -3.48
N THR A 407 -24.16 -19.49 -4.43
CA THR A 407 -25.41 -19.63 -5.17
C THR A 407 -26.23 -20.78 -4.56
N GLY A 408 -27.55 -20.64 -4.53
CA GLY A 408 -28.47 -21.73 -4.19
C GLY A 408 -29.13 -22.29 -5.44
N SER A 409 -29.42 -23.59 -5.48
CA SER A 409 -30.33 -24.18 -6.47
C SER A 409 -31.73 -24.31 -5.87
N SER A 410 -32.73 -23.71 -6.53
CA SER A 410 -34.15 -24.00 -6.30
C SER A 410 -34.55 -25.29 -7.03
N GLN A 411 -33.85 -26.39 -6.78
CA GLN A 411 -34.42 -27.69 -7.15
C GLN A 411 -35.33 -28.14 -6.03
N ASP A 412 -36.63 -28.09 -6.34
CA ASP A 412 -37.75 -28.63 -5.59
C ASP A 412 -37.50 -30.13 -5.36
N THR A 413 -36.76 -30.47 -4.31
CA THR A 413 -36.60 -31.86 -3.88
C THR A 413 -37.73 -32.14 -2.91
N SER A 414 -38.63 -33.05 -3.30
CA SER A 414 -39.80 -33.50 -2.54
C SER A 414 -39.49 -34.13 -1.17
N ASP A 415 -38.25 -34.05 -0.71
CA ASP A 415 -37.68 -34.91 0.33
C ASP A 415 -37.16 -34.11 1.55
N GLY A 416 -37.35 -32.79 1.59
CA GLY A 416 -37.04 -31.98 2.77
C GLY A 416 -35.56 -31.92 3.17
N GLN A 417 -34.63 -32.09 2.22
CA GLN A 417 -33.20 -31.87 2.45
C GLN A 417 -32.84 -30.39 2.32
N ASP A 418 -31.94 -29.93 3.20
CA ASP A 418 -31.37 -28.59 3.24
C ASP A 418 -30.90 -28.11 1.85
N GLY A 419 -31.16 -26.84 1.51
CA GLY A 419 -30.77 -26.25 0.22
C GLY A 419 -29.28 -26.48 -0.07
N GLN A 420 -28.95 -26.89 -1.30
CA GLN A 420 -27.55 -27.14 -1.67
C GLN A 420 -26.79 -25.82 -1.87
N ASP A 421 -25.72 -25.65 -1.10
CA ASP A 421 -24.75 -24.57 -1.30
C ASP A 421 -23.85 -24.88 -2.48
N VAL A 422 -23.77 -23.93 -3.41
CA VAL A 422 -22.78 -23.95 -4.49
C VAL A 422 -21.90 -22.71 -4.32
N PRO A 423 -20.79 -22.81 -3.55
CA PRO A 423 -19.86 -21.71 -3.37
C PRO A 423 -19.05 -21.50 -4.65
N VAL A 424 -18.84 -20.23 -4.97
CA VAL A 424 -18.09 -19.77 -6.14
C VAL A 424 -17.00 -18.83 -5.67
N LEU A 425 -15.76 -19.17 -6.02
CA LEU A 425 -14.59 -18.33 -5.81
C LEU A 425 -14.34 -17.53 -7.07
N VAL A 426 -14.49 -16.22 -6.99
CA VAL A 426 -14.15 -15.28 -8.05
C VAL A 426 -12.80 -14.65 -7.73
N ILE A 427 -11.89 -14.71 -8.70
CA ILE A 427 -10.53 -14.22 -8.56
C ILE A 427 -10.22 -13.21 -9.65
N ARG A 428 -9.22 -12.37 -9.37
CA ARG A 428 -8.59 -11.54 -10.38
C ARG A 428 -7.11 -11.88 -10.46
N ARG A 429 -6.66 -12.37 -11.61
CA ARG A 429 -5.31 -12.89 -11.84
C ARG A 429 -4.64 -12.24 -13.04
N TYR A 430 -3.32 -12.38 -13.18
CA TYR A 430 -2.65 -12.02 -14.43
C TYR A 430 -3.06 -12.99 -15.54
N GLY A 431 -3.63 -12.47 -16.61
CA GLY A 431 -3.90 -13.20 -17.84
C GLY A 431 -2.63 -13.50 -18.64
N GLN A 432 -2.83 -14.10 -19.82
CA GLN A 432 -1.72 -14.43 -20.72
C GLN A 432 -0.98 -13.16 -21.19
N PRO A 433 0.35 -13.22 -21.38
CA PRO A 433 1.11 -12.13 -21.99
C PRO A 433 0.58 -11.80 -23.38
N GLN A 434 0.16 -10.55 -23.60
CA GLN A 434 -0.31 -10.06 -24.88
C GLN A 434 0.88 -9.61 -25.75
N ALA A 435 0.70 -9.65 -27.08
CA ALA A 435 1.66 -9.15 -28.06
C ALA A 435 1.64 -7.61 -28.10
N GLY A 436 2.15 -6.98 -27.04
CA GLY A 436 2.39 -5.55 -26.97
C GLY A 436 3.70 -5.32 -26.25
N GLU A 437 4.68 -4.76 -26.96
CA GLU A 437 5.96 -4.36 -26.39
C GLU A 437 5.86 -2.91 -25.89
N MET A 438 5.97 -2.72 -24.58
CA MET A 438 6.08 -1.38 -24.00
C MET A 438 7.53 -1.11 -23.64
N ASN A 439 8.11 -0.06 -24.22
CA ASN A 439 9.46 0.40 -23.89
C ASN A 439 9.37 1.43 -22.76
N THR A 440 9.44 0.94 -21.51
CA THR A 440 9.15 1.72 -20.29
C THR A 440 10.30 2.58 -19.80
N GLY A 441 11.41 2.68 -20.53
CA GLY A 441 12.64 3.22 -19.91
C GLY A 441 13.50 2.11 -19.33
N GLU A 442 12.92 1.14 -18.62
CA GLU A 442 13.67 0.12 -17.89
C GLU A 442 13.66 -1.27 -18.53
N GLN A 443 12.53 -1.70 -19.14
CA GLN A 443 12.39 -3.02 -19.77
C GLN A 443 11.39 -3.02 -20.94
N VAL A 444 11.56 -3.96 -21.88
CA VAL A 444 10.51 -4.35 -22.84
C VAL A 444 9.58 -5.33 -22.13
N MET A 445 8.41 -4.85 -21.72
CA MET A 445 7.41 -5.68 -21.05
C MET A 445 6.33 -6.09 -22.03
N ARG A 446 6.00 -7.39 -22.04
CA ARG A 446 4.73 -7.87 -22.60
C ARG A 446 3.62 -7.50 -21.64
N LEU A 447 2.66 -6.72 -22.12
CA LEU A 447 1.49 -6.35 -21.33
C LEU A 447 0.72 -7.61 -20.90
N ARG A 448 0.48 -7.77 -19.60
CA ARG A 448 -0.45 -8.77 -19.07
C ARG A 448 -1.68 -8.02 -18.58
N ALA A 449 -2.84 -8.33 -19.14
CA ALA A 449 -4.11 -7.83 -18.63
C ALA A 449 -4.56 -8.67 -17.43
N PHE A 450 -5.33 -8.06 -16.52
CA PHE A 450 -5.92 -8.80 -15.41
C PHE A 450 -7.19 -9.50 -15.88
N GLU A 451 -7.21 -10.81 -15.75
CA GLU A 451 -8.36 -11.65 -16.04
C GLU A 451 -9.20 -11.82 -14.76
N THR A 452 -10.52 -11.67 -14.89
CA THR A 452 -11.47 -12.04 -13.85
C THR A 452 -12.00 -13.44 -14.18
N ALA A 453 -11.87 -14.38 -13.24
CA ALA A 453 -12.27 -15.77 -13.45
C ALA A 453 -13.05 -16.32 -12.26
N ALA A 454 -13.90 -17.32 -12.50
CA ALA A 454 -14.66 -18.02 -11.47
C ALA A 454 -14.26 -19.50 -11.39
N LEU A 455 -14.26 -20.01 -10.17
CA LEU A 455 -14.06 -21.41 -9.83
C LEU A 455 -15.25 -21.86 -8.97
N TRP A 456 -15.88 -22.97 -9.32
CA TRP A 456 -16.99 -23.55 -8.55
C TRP A 456 -16.45 -24.72 -7.72
N LEU A 457 -17.01 -24.92 -6.53
CA LEU A 457 -16.75 -26.13 -5.77
C LEU A 457 -17.75 -27.22 -6.18
N THR A 458 -17.24 -28.37 -6.64
CA THR A 458 -18.01 -29.57 -6.99
C THR A 458 -17.66 -30.73 -6.05
N PRO A 459 -18.32 -31.90 -6.14
CA PRO A 459 -17.92 -33.11 -5.40
C PRO A 459 -16.45 -33.49 -5.57
N GLU A 460 -15.90 -33.23 -6.75
CA GLU A 460 -14.54 -33.59 -7.17
C GLU A 460 -13.49 -32.56 -6.75
N GLY A 461 -13.90 -31.37 -6.30
CA GLY A 461 -13.02 -30.28 -5.88
C GLY A 461 -13.34 -28.97 -6.57
N TRP A 462 -12.38 -28.04 -6.59
CA TRP A 462 -12.53 -26.78 -7.33
C TRP A 462 -12.42 -27.03 -8.84
N THR A 463 -13.33 -26.45 -9.63
CA THR A 463 -13.17 -26.42 -11.08
C THR A 463 -11.93 -25.61 -11.47
N GLY A 464 -11.45 -25.83 -12.70
CA GLY A 464 -10.51 -24.88 -13.32
C GLY A 464 -11.11 -23.47 -13.37
N ALA A 465 -10.24 -22.46 -13.40
CA ALA A 465 -10.64 -21.06 -13.52
C ALA A 465 -11.27 -20.79 -14.90
N THR A 466 -12.57 -20.51 -14.91
CA THR A 466 -13.32 -20.11 -16.10
C THR A 466 -13.25 -18.58 -16.23
N PRO A 467 -12.63 -18.03 -17.28
CA PRO A 467 -12.62 -16.59 -17.52
C PRO A 467 -14.05 -16.06 -17.66
N LEU A 468 -14.39 -15.00 -16.92
CA LEU A 468 -15.65 -14.26 -17.15
C LEU A 468 -15.54 -13.32 -18.35
N HIS A 469 -14.31 -12.99 -18.74
CA HIS A 469 -13.96 -12.18 -19.90
C HIS A 469 -12.46 -12.31 -20.22
N GLU A 470 -12.09 -12.31 -21.51
CA GLU A 470 -10.70 -12.10 -21.95
C GLU A 470 -10.45 -10.60 -22.21
N PRO A 471 -9.75 -9.88 -21.32
CA PRO A 471 -9.53 -8.45 -21.48
C PRO A 471 -8.70 -8.14 -22.74
N ALA A 472 -9.17 -7.20 -23.56
CA ALA A 472 -8.45 -6.76 -24.75
C ALA A 472 -7.13 -6.03 -24.43
N LEU A 473 -7.04 -5.31 -23.30
CA LEU A 473 -5.88 -4.50 -22.89
C LEU A 473 -5.70 -4.50 -21.35
N GLY A 474 -4.51 -4.07 -20.88
CA GLY A 474 -4.09 -4.03 -19.47
C GLY A 474 -5.12 -3.40 -18.51
N GLY A 475 -5.17 -3.83 -17.24
CA GLY A 475 -6.15 -3.33 -16.25
C GLY A 475 -5.51 -2.85 -14.94
N ILE A 476 -6.30 -2.21 -14.08
CA ILE A 476 -5.94 -1.83 -12.70
C ILE A 476 -6.23 -2.99 -11.76
N LEU A 477 -5.29 -3.41 -10.90
CA LEU A 477 -5.53 -4.48 -9.93
C LEU A 477 -6.42 -3.99 -8.78
N ALA A 478 -7.68 -4.40 -8.79
CA ALA A 478 -8.67 -4.09 -7.76
C ALA A 478 -9.65 -5.26 -7.61
N ALA A 479 -10.24 -5.40 -6.42
CA ALA A 479 -11.25 -6.42 -6.16
C ALA A 479 -12.47 -6.24 -7.09
N PRO A 480 -13.00 -7.33 -7.68
CA PRO A 480 -14.28 -7.26 -8.38
C PRO A 480 -15.44 -7.19 -7.39
N ALA A 481 -16.52 -6.51 -7.76
CA ALA A 481 -17.81 -6.67 -7.08
C ALA A 481 -18.52 -7.89 -7.65
N VAL A 482 -19.03 -8.77 -6.78
CA VAL A 482 -19.61 -10.05 -7.20
C VAL A 482 -20.97 -10.25 -6.53
N LEU A 483 -21.95 -10.70 -7.32
CA LEU A 483 -23.24 -11.18 -6.85
C LEU A 483 -23.50 -12.59 -7.37
N ALA A 484 -24.14 -13.40 -6.53
CA ALA A 484 -24.63 -14.73 -6.86
C ALA A 484 -26.16 -14.74 -6.93
N GLY A 485 -26.74 -15.54 -7.82
CA GLY A 485 -28.18 -15.80 -7.90
C GLY A 485 -28.53 -16.84 -8.97
N ASP A 486 -29.46 -17.76 -8.67
CA ASP A 486 -30.00 -18.78 -9.59
C ASP A 486 -28.91 -19.58 -10.34
N GLY A 487 -27.89 -20.07 -9.62
CA GLY A 487 -26.77 -20.82 -10.21
C GLY A 487 -25.82 -20.00 -11.10
N ASN A 488 -25.97 -18.67 -11.13
CA ASN A 488 -25.14 -17.75 -11.88
C ASN A 488 -24.39 -16.80 -10.97
N VAL A 489 -23.22 -16.33 -11.45
CA VAL A 489 -22.49 -15.22 -10.86
C VAL A 489 -22.41 -14.06 -11.83
N VAL A 490 -22.54 -12.85 -11.31
CA VAL A 490 -22.29 -11.59 -12.01
C VAL A 490 -21.13 -10.91 -11.31
N ALA A 491 -20.09 -10.56 -12.06
CA ALA A 491 -18.98 -9.77 -11.57
C ALA A 491 -18.89 -8.44 -12.32
N ALA A 492 -18.61 -7.36 -11.60
CA ALA A 492 -18.25 -6.07 -12.14
C ALA A 492 -16.83 -5.69 -11.71
N TRP A 493 -16.03 -5.16 -12.62
CA TRP A 493 -14.67 -4.70 -12.32
C TRP A 493 -14.29 -3.49 -13.16
N GLN A 494 -13.35 -2.72 -12.64
CA GLN A 494 -12.74 -1.63 -13.38
C GLN A 494 -11.78 -2.17 -14.45
N ALA A 495 -11.97 -1.71 -15.68
CA ALA A 495 -11.09 -1.99 -16.82
C ALA A 495 -10.46 -0.69 -17.35
N ASP A 496 -9.17 -0.72 -17.66
CA ASP A 496 -8.55 0.34 -18.46
C ASP A 496 -8.87 0.06 -19.93
N LEU A 497 -9.28 1.11 -20.65
CA LEU A 497 -9.69 1.04 -22.04
C LEU A 497 -8.51 1.09 -23.02
N GLY A 498 -7.35 0.57 -22.61
CA GLY A 498 -6.12 0.65 -23.41
C GLY A 498 -5.43 2.01 -23.37
N THR A 499 -5.83 2.86 -22.43
CA THR A 499 -5.47 4.27 -22.42
C THR A 499 -4.37 4.57 -21.41
N ARG A 500 -3.74 3.54 -20.83
CA ARG A 500 -2.72 3.67 -19.78
C ARG A 500 -3.30 4.41 -18.57
N ASN A 501 -4.44 3.91 -18.08
CA ASN A 501 -5.18 4.44 -16.93
C ASN A 501 -5.66 5.91 -17.07
N THR A 502 -5.68 6.48 -18.29
CA THR A 502 -6.24 7.84 -18.50
C THR A 502 -7.76 7.84 -18.69
N ARG A 503 -8.33 6.68 -19.06
CA ARG A 503 -9.75 6.37 -19.07
C ARG A 503 -9.98 4.97 -18.55
N SER A 504 -11.06 4.80 -17.83
CA SER A 504 -11.51 3.49 -17.37
C SER A 504 -13.02 3.41 -17.43
N ASP A 505 -13.49 2.18 -17.59
CA ASP A 505 -14.90 1.83 -17.57
C ASP A 505 -15.12 0.68 -16.61
N ILE A 506 -16.38 0.43 -16.27
CA ILE A 506 -16.78 -0.76 -15.53
C ILE A 506 -17.25 -1.80 -16.52
N CYS A 507 -16.55 -2.93 -16.54
CA CYS A 507 -16.96 -4.10 -17.29
C CYS A 507 -17.81 -5.00 -16.40
N LEU A 508 -18.82 -5.62 -17.00
CA LEU A 508 -19.58 -6.70 -16.40
C LEU A 508 -19.32 -8.02 -17.14
N GLY A 509 -19.12 -9.07 -16.36
CA GLY A 509 -19.01 -10.44 -16.83
C GLY A 509 -19.92 -11.36 -16.04
N ARG A 510 -20.27 -12.49 -16.64
CA ARG A 510 -21.15 -13.48 -16.02
C ARG A 510 -20.60 -14.87 -16.23
N ALA A 511 -20.95 -15.77 -15.34
CA ALA A 511 -20.73 -17.18 -15.58
C ALA A 511 -21.83 -18.00 -14.92
N ALA A 512 -22.26 -19.05 -15.64
CA ALA A 512 -23.13 -20.09 -15.13
C ALA A 512 -22.28 -21.26 -14.62
N MET A 513 -22.81 -22.02 -13.68
CA MET A 513 -22.18 -23.27 -13.25
C MET A 513 -22.00 -24.22 -14.45
N PRO A 514 -20.82 -24.86 -14.63
CA PRO A 514 -20.63 -25.88 -15.66
C PRO A 514 -21.61 -27.06 -15.52
N ALA A 515 -22.05 -27.64 -16.64
CA ALA A 515 -23.10 -28.68 -16.68
C ALA A 515 -22.72 -30.06 -16.10
N THR A 516 -21.64 -30.17 -15.31
CA THR A 516 -21.15 -31.43 -14.74
C THR A 516 -21.46 -31.54 -13.24
N THR A 517 -22.36 -32.50 -12.93
CA THR A 517 -22.67 -33.11 -11.63
C THR A 517 -22.65 -32.21 -10.38
N ALA A 518 -23.82 -31.64 -10.08
CA ALA A 518 -24.11 -31.06 -8.78
C ALA A 518 -24.02 -32.11 -7.67
N GLY A 519 -23.24 -31.80 -6.64
CA GLY A 519 -23.21 -32.50 -5.36
C GLY A 519 -22.30 -31.76 -4.39
N ALA A 520 -22.51 -31.95 -3.09
CA ALA A 520 -21.66 -31.34 -2.08
C ALA A 520 -20.27 -32.02 -2.09
N GLY A 521 -19.21 -31.25 -2.34
CA GLY A 521 -17.83 -31.62 -2.02
C GLY A 521 -17.71 -32.16 -0.60
N GLY A 522 -16.89 -33.19 -0.41
CA GLY A 522 -16.57 -33.67 0.93
C GLY A 522 -16.00 -32.56 1.80
N LEU A 523 -16.12 -32.68 3.13
CA LEU A 523 -15.56 -31.74 4.09
C LEU A 523 -14.50 -32.45 4.93
N LEU A 524 -13.35 -31.81 5.13
CA LEU A 524 -12.34 -32.29 6.07
C LEU A 524 -12.28 -31.37 7.28
N PRO A 525 -12.39 -31.91 8.52
CA PRO A 525 -12.34 -31.10 9.72
C PRO A 525 -10.96 -30.50 9.90
N VAL A 526 -10.91 -29.25 10.35
CA VAL A 526 -9.66 -28.57 10.72
C VAL A 526 -9.88 -27.86 12.04
N SER A 527 -9.02 -28.10 13.02
CA SER A 527 -9.10 -27.36 14.28
C SER A 527 -8.74 -25.90 14.02
N ALA A 528 -9.71 -24.98 14.19
CA ALA A 528 -9.37 -23.60 14.51
C ALA A 528 -8.66 -23.60 15.87
N ARG A 529 -7.54 -22.88 15.97
CA ARG A 529 -6.88 -22.72 17.26
C ARG A 529 -7.67 -21.65 18.01
N ALA A 530 -8.37 -22.06 19.07
CA ALA A 530 -8.69 -21.12 20.14
C ALA A 530 -7.38 -20.44 20.56
N GLY A 531 -7.39 -19.13 20.76
CA GLY A 531 -6.25 -18.43 21.34
C GLY A 531 -6.04 -18.87 22.79
N SER A 532 -5.53 -20.07 23.01
CA SER A 532 -5.13 -20.55 24.34
C SER A 532 -3.73 -20.04 24.59
N GLY A 533 -3.62 -18.96 25.34
CA GLY A 533 -2.35 -18.47 25.84
C GLY A 533 -2.59 -17.37 26.85
N GLU A 534 -2.84 -17.74 28.10
CA GLU A 534 -2.36 -16.91 29.21
C GLU A 534 -0.83 -16.93 29.13
N ALA A 535 -0.26 -16.07 28.29
CA ALA A 535 1.15 -15.73 28.42
C ALA A 535 1.28 -14.92 29.71
N GLY A 536 2.03 -15.46 30.67
CA GLY A 536 2.33 -14.80 31.93
C GLY A 536 2.73 -13.35 31.69
N VAL A 537 1.88 -12.45 32.18
CA VAL A 537 2.04 -11.01 32.03
C VAL A 537 3.30 -10.58 32.79
N SER A 538 4.42 -10.42 32.09
CA SER A 538 5.33 -9.36 32.49
C SER A 538 4.66 -8.06 32.07
N ARG A 539 4.12 -7.31 33.03
CA ARG A 539 3.69 -5.93 32.79
C ARG A 539 4.97 -5.14 32.50
N GLY A 540 5.46 -5.21 31.27
CA GLY A 540 6.34 -4.19 30.75
C GLY A 540 5.55 -2.90 30.84
N SER A 541 5.89 -2.04 31.80
CA SER A 541 5.32 -0.72 31.94
C SER A 541 5.37 -0.06 30.56
N GLY A 542 4.20 0.20 29.97
CA GLY A 542 4.10 1.01 28.77
C GLY A 542 4.80 2.32 29.09
N LEU A 543 5.99 2.51 28.50
CA LEU A 543 6.68 3.79 28.58
C LEU A 543 5.89 4.75 27.70
N SER A 544 4.95 5.42 28.34
CA SER A 544 4.41 6.73 27.99
C SER A 544 5.57 7.73 28.00
N GLY A 545 6.46 7.64 27.00
CA GLY A 545 7.53 8.61 26.79
C GLY A 545 7.06 9.67 25.81
N THR A 546 6.93 10.91 26.28
CA THR A 546 6.84 12.07 25.40
C THR A 546 8.16 12.20 24.62
N ARG A 547 8.07 12.40 23.30
CA ARG A 547 9.24 12.54 22.42
C ARG A 547 10.06 13.76 22.90
N LYS A 548 11.33 13.57 23.29
CA LYS A 548 12.23 14.69 23.57
C LYS A 548 12.28 15.61 22.34
N ALA A 549 12.21 16.91 22.58
CA ALA A 549 12.40 17.91 21.53
C ALA A 549 13.74 17.67 20.82
N GLY A 550 13.71 17.49 19.50
CA GLY A 550 14.91 17.33 18.66
C GLY A 550 15.23 15.92 18.15
N ALA A 551 14.46 14.88 18.51
CA ALA A 551 14.64 13.55 17.91
C ALA A 551 14.33 13.54 16.39
N PRO A 552 15.01 12.71 15.57
CA PRO A 552 14.72 12.56 14.14
C PRO A 552 13.43 11.79 13.90
N PHE A 553 12.66 12.19 12.89
CA PHE A 553 11.55 11.40 12.34
C PHE A 553 12.11 10.50 11.25
N PHE A 554 11.66 9.25 11.15
CA PHE A 554 12.10 8.30 10.14
C PHE A 554 10.99 8.04 9.12
N GLY A 555 11.31 8.10 7.85
CA GLY A 555 10.34 7.83 6.79
C GLY A 555 10.98 7.42 5.48
N ASN A 556 10.26 6.64 4.68
CA ASN A 556 10.68 6.31 3.33
C ASN A 556 10.12 7.36 2.36
N ILE A 557 11.01 8.01 1.60
CA ILE A 557 10.63 9.07 0.67
C ILE A 557 10.61 8.63 -0.79
N HIS A 558 11.00 7.40 -1.08
CA HIS A 558 11.00 6.87 -2.44
C HIS A 558 10.33 5.51 -2.40
N MET A 559 9.07 5.45 -2.83
CA MET A 559 8.27 4.23 -2.82
C MET A 559 7.37 4.16 -4.04
N HIS A 560 7.40 3.01 -4.70
CA HIS A 560 6.54 2.72 -5.85
C HIS A 560 5.34 1.89 -5.44
N THR A 561 4.21 2.15 -6.09
CA THR A 561 2.95 1.43 -5.95
C THR A 561 2.65 0.60 -7.20
N GLU A 562 1.47 -0.03 -7.24
CA GLU A 562 0.89 -0.68 -8.42
C GLU A 562 0.57 0.30 -9.56
N GLN A 563 0.72 1.61 -9.35
CA GLN A 563 0.61 2.63 -10.40
C GLN A 563 1.88 2.71 -11.27
N SER A 564 3.05 2.31 -10.75
CA SER A 564 4.30 2.30 -11.53
C SER A 564 4.45 1.06 -12.39
N PHE A 565 4.55 1.25 -13.71
CA PHE A 565 4.61 0.16 -14.68
C PHE A 565 5.90 -0.66 -14.64
N CYS A 566 7.02 -0.07 -14.22
CA CYS A 566 8.33 -0.72 -14.15
C CYS A 566 8.31 -2.05 -13.38
N ARG A 567 7.57 -2.12 -12.26
CA ARG A 567 7.38 -3.37 -11.50
C ARG A 567 6.00 -3.57 -10.89
N ARG A 568 4.95 -3.28 -11.66
CA ARG A 568 3.54 -3.42 -11.25
C ARG A 568 3.18 -4.77 -10.60
N ALA A 569 3.82 -5.85 -11.01
CA ALA A 569 3.59 -7.20 -10.47
C ALA A 569 4.24 -7.50 -9.12
N THR A 570 5.04 -6.57 -8.60
CA THR A 570 5.72 -6.74 -7.30
C THR A 570 5.53 -5.57 -6.35
N SER A 571 4.98 -4.44 -6.80
CA SER A 571 4.70 -3.29 -5.95
C SER A 571 3.45 -3.51 -5.09
N LEU A 572 3.44 -2.93 -3.89
CA LEU A 572 2.27 -2.91 -3.00
C LEU A 572 1.17 -2.01 -3.57
N LEU A 573 -0.06 -2.25 -3.11
CA LEU A 573 -1.18 -1.33 -3.31
C LEU A 573 -0.87 0.04 -2.69
N LEU A 574 -1.45 1.09 -3.25
CA LEU A 574 -1.28 2.47 -2.79
C LEU A 574 -1.56 2.64 -1.28
N ASP A 575 -2.73 2.21 -0.79
CA ASP A 575 -3.09 2.29 0.62
C ASP A 575 -2.25 1.35 1.49
N PHE A 576 -1.92 0.17 0.97
CA PHE A 576 -1.13 -0.83 1.68
C PHE A 576 0.32 -0.36 1.89
N ASN A 577 0.90 0.46 1.00
CA ASN A 577 2.21 1.09 1.24
C ASN A 577 2.20 1.98 2.48
N TYR A 578 1.17 2.81 2.65
CA TYR A 578 1.05 3.65 3.84
C TYR A 578 0.84 2.82 5.10
N ARG A 579 -0.05 1.82 5.04
CA ARG A 579 -0.26 0.85 6.14
C ARG A 579 1.04 0.12 6.48
N TRP A 580 1.83 -0.29 5.48
CA TRP A 580 3.13 -0.94 5.67
C TRP A 580 4.12 -0.02 6.38
N ALA A 581 4.31 1.19 5.86
CA ALA A 581 5.19 2.20 6.44
C ALA A 581 4.82 2.48 7.90
N GLN A 582 3.54 2.75 8.16
CA GLN A 582 3.03 3.11 9.48
C GLN A 582 3.03 1.93 10.47
N ASP A 583 2.57 0.76 10.03
CA ASP A 583 2.23 -0.35 10.93
C ASP A 583 3.35 -1.36 11.09
N CYS A 584 4.01 -1.67 9.98
CA CYS A 584 5.04 -2.71 9.92
C CYS A 584 6.41 -2.11 10.18
N MET A 585 6.72 -0.99 9.51
CA MET A 585 8.02 -0.33 9.62
C MET A 585 8.06 0.73 10.73
N ARG A 586 6.90 1.09 11.29
CA ARG A 586 6.75 2.11 12.34
C ARG A 586 7.37 3.44 11.93
N GLN A 587 7.26 3.79 10.66
CA GLN A 587 7.74 5.07 10.12
C GLN A 587 6.83 6.20 10.57
N ASP A 588 7.40 7.39 10.71
CA ASP A 588 6.72 8.62 11.08
C ASP A 588 6.12 9.31 9.85
N PHE A 589 6.72 9.13 8.67
CA PHE A 589 6.24 9.70 7.43
C PHE A 589 6.58 8.82 6.22
N ALA A 590 5.92 9.09 5.09
CA ALA A 590 6.06 8.34 3.85
C ALA A 590 5.78 9.22 2.63
N VAL A 591 6.40 8.88 1.50
CA VAL A 591 6.08 9.48 0.19
C VAL A 591 5.98 8.39 -0.86
N LEU A 592 4.91 8.42 -1.65
CA LEU A 592 4.77 7.60 -2.85
C LEU A 592 5.29 8.40 -4.04
N THR A 593 6.27 7.85 -4.77
CA THR A 593 6.98 8.51 -5.86
C THR A 593 6.91 7.70 -7.15
N ASP A 594 5.72 7.22 -7.50
CA ASP A 594 5.52 6.53 -8.77
C ASP A 594 5.94 7.35 -9.99
N HIS A 595 6.40 6.67 -11.06
CA HIS A 595 6.78 7.31 -12.33
C HIS A 595 5.65 8.19 -12.89
N ALA A 596 5.98 9.44 -13.17
CA ALA A 596 5.06 10.42 -13.75
C ALA A 596 4.70 10.10 -15.20
N GLU A 597 5.61 9.50 -15.97
CA GLU A 597 5.45 9.28 -17.42
C GLU A 597 4.36 8.25 -17.75
N THR A 598 3.98 7.43 -16.76
CA THR A 598 2.90 6.45 -16.86
C THR A 598 1.69 6.79 -15.99
N LYS A 599 1.73 7.92 -15.30
CA LYS A 599 0.70 8.34 -14.35
C LYS A 599 -0.40 9.12 -15.06
N SER A 600 -1.66 8.85 -14.73
CA SER A 600 -2.80 9.65 -15.17
C SER A 600 -3.19 10.75 -14.18
N ALA A 601 -4.01 11.70 -14.61
CA ALA A 601 -4.59 12.71 -13.70
C ALA A 601 -5.40 12.07 -12.57
N TYR A 602 -6.05 10.93 -12.83
CA TYR A 602 -6.78 10.19 -11.80
C TYR A 602 -5.84 9.49 -10.81
N GLU A 603 -4.74 8.91 -11.27
CA GLU A 603 -3.75 8.30 -10.37
C GLU A 603 -3.05 9.34 -9.50
N TRP A 604 -2.79 10.54 -10.04
CA TRP A 604 -2.36 11.68 -9.24
C TRP A 604 -3.42 12.08 -8.20
N TRP A 605 -4.69 12.13 -8.60
CA TRP A 605 -5.80 12.36 -7.67
C TRP A 605 -5.86 11.31 -6.56
N LEU A 606 -5.65 10.02 -6.86
CA LEU A 606 -5.56 8.96 -5.86
C LEU A 606 -4.42 9.19 -4.87
N ASN A 607 -3.22 9.57 -5.34
CA ASN A 607 -2.08 9.89 -4.47
C ASN A 607 -2.44 11.02 -3.49
N ARG A 608 -3.04 12.10 -4.01
CA ARG A 608 -3.52 13.25 -3.20
C ARG A 608 -4.57 12.84 -2.17
N LYS A 609 -5.59 12.09 -2.60
CA LYS A 609 -6.68 11.57 -1.77
C LYS A 609 -6.18 10.70 -0.63
N TRP A 610 -5.34 9.71 -0.91
CA TRP A 610 -4.82 8.80 0.10
C TRP A 610 -3.80 9.46 1.01
N ALA A 611 -2.92 10.32 0.48
CA ALA A 611 -2.04 11.11 1.33
C ALA A 611 -2.85 11.93 2.34
N ALA A 612 -3.94 12.58 1.91
CA ALA A 612 -4.81 13.34 2.82
C ALA A 612 -5.47 12.47 3.90
N PHE A 613 -5.85 11.23 3.57
CA PHE A 613 -6.43 10.29 4.54
C PHE A 613 -5.41 9.76 5.56
N PHE A 614 -4.19 9.47 5.14
CA PHE A 614 -3.15 8.92 6.03
C PHE A 614 -2.41 9.99 6.84
N THR A 615 -2.43 11.26 6.41
CA THR A 615 -1.88 12.35 7.20
C THR A 615 -2.70 12.58 8.47
N THR A 616 -2.13 12.23 9.62
CA THR A 616 -2.66 12.38 10.98
C THR A 616 -1.59 13.01 11.88
N PRO A 617 -1.94 13.44 13.11
CA PRO A 617 -0.94 13.87 14.10
C PRO A 617 0.19 12.86 14.39
N SER A 618 -0.02 11.57 14.09
CA SER A 618 0.94 10.48 14.38
C SER A 618 1.69 9.95 13.15
N PHE A 619 1.28 10.33 11.95
CA PHE A 619 1.88 9.87 10.69
C PHE A 619 1.64 10.89 9.58
N VAL A 620 2.67 11.20 8.78
CA VAL A 620 2.56 12.18 7.69
C VAL A 620 2.84 11.54 6.33
N ALA A 621 1.86 11.56 5.43
CA ALA A 621 2.10 11.32 4.01
C ALA A 621 2.44 12.64 3.31
N LEU A 622 3.61 12.75 2.67
CA LEU A 622 3.90 13.85 1.73
C LEU A 622 3.51 13.42 0.31
N LEU A 623 3.47 14.39 -0.60
CA LEU A 623 3.19 14.14 -2.02
C LEU A 623 4.46 14.22 -2.85
N GLY A 624 4.60 13.29 -3.78
CA GLY A 624 5.67 13.30 -4.75
C GLY A 624 5.42 12.39 -5.94
N TYR A 625 6.33 12.43 -6.89
CA TYR A 625 6.36 11.56 -8.07
C TYR A 625 7.79 11.43 -8.57
N GLU A 626 8.09 10.35 -9.28
CA GLU A 626 9.37 10.19 -9.97
C GLU A 626 9.30 10.75 -11.39
N TRP A 627 10.23 11.63 -11.73
CA TRP A 627 10.44 12.20 -13.06
C TRP A 627 11.62 11.49 -13.72
N THR A 628 11.41 10.88 -14.89
CA THR A 628 12.36 9.91 -15.45
C THR A 628 12.85 10.27 -16.85
N THR A 629 14.16 10.32 -17.01
CA THR A 629 14.80 10.42 -18.33
C THR A 629 15.91 9.40 -18.52
N ARG A 630 16.11 9.02 -19.78
CA ARG A 630 17.29 8.28 -20.23
C ARG A 630 18.36 9.25 -20.72
N PHE A 631 19.60 8.81 -20.64
CA PHE A 631 20.71 9.44 -21.32
C PHE A 631 20.53 9.39 -22.84
N ASP A 632 20.68 10.54 -23.49
CA ASP A 632 20.66 10.67 -24.93
C ASP A 632 22.10 10.73 -25.48
N PRO A 633 22.57 9.71 -26.22
CA PRO A 633 23.90 9.72 -26.82
C PRO A 633 24.08 10.76 -27.93
N THR A 634 22.99 11.28 -28.48
CA THR A 634 23.01 12.27 -29.56
C THR A 634 23.31 13.66 -29.03
N THR A 635 22.65 14.05 -27.93
CA THR A 635 22.83 15.36 -27.30
C THR A 635 23.88 15.34 -26.20
N GLY A 636 24.20 14.16 -25.66
CA GLY A 636 25.03 14.00 -24.46
C GLY A 636 24.28 14.33 -23.17
N GLU A 637 22.97 14.60 -23.22
CA GLU A 637 22.19 14.94 -22.04
C GLU A 637 21.86 13.69 -21.21
N GLY A 638 22.06 13.79 -19.90
CA GLY A 638 21.67 12.77 -18.93
C GLY A 638 21.03 13.44 -17.73
N HIS A 639 19.73 13.68 -17.76
CA HIS A 639 19.03 14.28 -16.63
C HIS A 639 18.79 13.26 -15.50
N GLY A 640 18.77 11.97 -15.83
CA GLY A 640 18.58 10.87 -14.89
C GLY A 640 17.16 10.82 -14.33
N HIS A 641 17.01 10.17 -13.18
CA HIS A 641 15.75 10.11 -12.46
C HIS A 641 15.79 11.06 -11.27
N LEU A 642 14.69 11.79 -11.07
CA LEU A 642 14.51 12.74 -9.98
C LEU A 642 13.19 12.46 -9.29
N ASP A 643 13.19 12.30 -7.97
CA ASP A 643 11.94 12.40 -7.21
C ASP A 643 11.59 13.87 -7.01
N VAL A 644 10.35 14.24 -7.31
CA VAL A 644 9.79 15.57 -7.08
C VAL A 644 8.91 15.50 -5.83
N TYR A 645 9.19 16.36 -4.85
CA TYR A 645 8.45 16.43 -3.59
C TYR A 645 7.71 17.75 -3.48
N PHE A 646 6.49 17.72 -2.95
CA PHE A 646 5.68 18.90 -2.69
C PHE A 646 5.43 19.13 -1.21
N ARG A 647 5.47 20.41 -0.83
CA ARG A 647 5.09 20.85 0.53
C ARG A 647 3.58 20.74 0.77
N GLY A 648 2.79 20.99 -0.29
CA GLY A 648 1.34 21.08 -0.25
C GLY A 648 0.65 20.04 -1.14
N ASP A 649 -0.55 20.37 -1.61
CA ASP A 649 -1.42 19.50 -2.42
C ASP A 649 -1.65 20.08 -3.83
N PRO A 650 -0.68 19.95 -4.76
CA PRO A 650 -0.79 20.62 -6.05
C PRO A 650 -1.81 19.92 -6.97
N PRO A 651 -2.55 20.69 -7.78
CA PRO A 651 -3.59 20.13 -8.64
C PRO A 651 -3.03 19.31 -9.81
N ARG A 652 -1.75 19.47 -10.15
CA ARG A 652 -1.09 18.88 -11.31
C ARG A 652 0.33 18.42 -10.98
N PHE A 653 0.86 17.56 -11.84
CA PHE A 653 2.25 17.11 -11.85
C PHE A 653 2.82 17.28 -13.28
N TRP A 654 4.15 17.20 -13.43
CA TRP A 654 4.84 17.42 -14.71
C TRP A 654 5.76 16.25 -15.07
N PRO A 655 5.37 15.39 -16.03
CA PRO A 655 6.19 14.23 -16.45
C PRO A 655 7.30 14.62 -17.44
N ALA A 656 8.35 13.79 -17.57
CA ALA A 656 9.46 14.04 -18.49
C ALA A 656 9.10 13.90 -19.97
N ASN A 657 7.97 13.26 -20.29
CA ASN A 657 7.48 13.13 -21.67
C ASN A 657 6.63 14.33 -22.13
N ALA A 658 6.37 15.31 -21.26
CA ALA A 658 5.78 16.58 -21.65
C ALA A 658 6.85 17.56 -22.14
N VAL A 659 6.54 18.32 -23.18
CA VAL A 659 7.52 19.18 -23.89
C VAL A 659 8.16 20.18 -22.93
N GLU A 660 7.35 20.83 -22.11
CA GLU A 660 7.75 21.88 -21.16
C GLU A 660 8.59 21.36 -19.98
N SER A 661 8.48 20.09 -19.63
CA SER A 661 9.20 19.45 -18.53
C SER A 661 10.11 18.32 -18.99
N SER A 662 10.51 18.32 -20.26
CA SER A 662 11.37 17.28 -20.86
C SER A 662 12.85 17.38 -20.47
N THR A 663 13.23 18.46 -19.80
CA THR A 663 14.58 18.70 -19.27
C THR A 663 14.50 19.11 -17.81
N THR A 664 15.58 18.90 -17.03
CA THR A 664 15.63 19.39 -15.64
C THR A 664 15.40 20.89 -15.53
N THR A 665 15.94 21.69 -16.46
CA THR A 665 15.78 23.15 -16.45
C THR A 665 14.31 23.54 -16.66
N GLY A 666 13.63 22.95 -17.65
CA GLY A 666 12.20 23.20 -17.89
C GLY A 666 11.34 22.77 -16.70
N LEU A 667 11.65 21.62 -16.10
CA LEU A 667 11.00 21.16 -14.87
C LEU A 667 11.18 22.19 -13.73
N TRP A 668 12.41 22.63 -13.45
CA TRP A 668 12.66 23.60 -12.37
C TRP A 668 11.99 24.96 -12.60
N GLU A 669 11.89 25.43 -13.84
CA GLU A 669 11.12 26.63 -14.18
C GLU A 669 9.62 26.49 -13.88
N LEU A 670 9.05 25.31 -14.12
CA LEU A 670 7.65 25.01 -13.77
C LEU A 670 7.46 24.91 -12.26
N LEU A 671 8.40 24.27 -11.54
CA LEU A 671 8.36 24.20 -10.08
C LEU A 671 8.51 25.59 -9.43
N ALA A 672 9.34 26.48 -10.00
CA ALA A 672 9.46 27.85 -9.53
C ALA A 672 8.16 28.65 -9.72
N LYS A 673 7.46 28.46 -10.85
CA LYS A 673 6.12 29.04 -11.07
C LYS A 673 5.11 28.49 -10.07
N GLY A 674 5.09 27.17 -9.86
CA GLY A 674 4.23 26.52 -8.87
C GLY A 674 4.50 27.01 -7.44
N GLU A 675 5.77 27.23 -7.08
CA GLU A 675 6.17 27.82 -5.79
C GLU A 675 5.57 29.23 -5.60
N ALA A 676 5.60 30.08 -6.64
CA ALA A 676 4.97 31.39 -6.62
C ALA A 676 3.43 31.34 -6.48
N GLU A 677 2.81 30.23 -6.90
CA GLU A 677 1.37 29.95 -6.75
C GLU A 677 1.01 29.25 -5.43
N GLY A 678 1.99 29.02 -4.55
CA GLY A 678 1.77 28.40 -3.23
C GLY A 678 2.01 26.89 -3.17
N TYR A 679 2.66 26.31 -4.18
CA TYR A 679 3.05 24.90 -4.22
C TYR A 679 4.59 24.72 -4.25
N PRO A 680 5.32 25.04 -3.15
CA PRO A 680 6.75 24.80 -3.09
C PRO A 680 7.11 23.33 -3.33
N ALA A 681 8.16 23.12 -4.11
CA ALA A 681 8.66 21.81 -4.48
C ALA A 681 10.19 21.78 -4.57
N PHE A 682 10.76 20.60 -4.39
CA PHE A 682 12.16 20.33 -4.71
C PHE A 682 12.31 18.95 -5.37
N THR A 683 13.47 18.73 -5.98
CA THR A 683 13.85 17.49 -6.63
C THR A 683 14.99 16.81 -5.89
N ALA A 684 15.04 15.48 -5.91
CA ALA A 684 16.17 14.70 -5.42
C ALA A 684 16.59 13.69 -6.48
N ALA A 685 17.83 13.78 -6.96
CA ALA A 685 18.35 12.77 -7.88
C ALA A 685 18.52 11.44 -7.16
N HIS A 686 18.15 10.35 -7.83
CA HIS A 686 18.34 9.01 -7.31
C HIS A 686 19.02 8.09 -8.30
N HIS A 687 19.61 7.04 -7.75
CA HIS A 687 20.54 6.12 -8.42
C HIS A 687 21.44 6.77 -9.50
N PRO A 688 22.17 7.86 -9.15
CA PRO A 688 22.72 8.80 -10.12
C PRO A 688 23.82 8.22 -11.01
N ALA A 689 24.49 7.14 -10.57
CA ALA A 689 25.56 6.51 -11.32
C ALA A 689 25.11 5.37 -12.26
N VAL A 690 23.80 5.09 -12.37
CA VAL A 690 23.31 3.92 -13.12
C VAL A 690 23.26 4.20 -14.63
N GLY A 691 24.11 3.51 -15.39
CA GLY A 691 24.11 3.34 -16.84
C GLY A 691 23.32 4.37 -17.67
N VAL A 692 22.20 3.91 -18.23
CA VAL A 692 21.33 4.71 -19.11
C VAL A 692 20.50 5.76 -18.37
N PHE A 693 20.48 5.75 -17.04
CA PHE A 693 19.73 6.68 -16.20
C PHE A 693 20.63 7.62 -15.40
N ARG A 694 21.91 7.70 -15.80
CA ARG A 694 22.89 8.47 -15.06
C ARG A 694 22.55 9.96 -15.03
N ARG A 695 22.83 10.58 -13.89
CA ARG A 695 22.62 12.00 -13.63
C ARG A 695 23.87 12.79 -13.98
N SER A 696 23.81 13.65 -14.99
CA SER A 696 24.93 14.53 -15.39
C SER A 696 25.10 15.69 -14.41
N TRP A 697 26.19 15.68 -13.62
CA TRP A 697 26.52 16.77 -12.70
C TRP A 697 27.05 18.05 -13.39
N GLU A 698 26.76 18.27 -14.67
CA GLU A 698 27.05 19.54 -15.36
C GLU A 698 26.02 20.62 -15.06
N ARG A 699 24.80 20.23 -14.68
CA ARG A 699 23.73 21.13 -14.26
C ARG A 699 23.28 20.74 -12.86
N TRP A 700 22.94 21.72 -12.04
CA TRP A 700 22.40 21.55 -10.69
C TRP A 700 21.31 22.57 -10.44
N GLY A 701 20.19 22.12 -9.87
CA GLY A 701 19.04 22.96 -9.52
C GLY A 701 19.30 23.94 -8.39
N GLN A 702 20.56 24.09 -7.98
CA GLN A 702 21.00 24.80 -6.78
C GLN A 702 20.29 24.25 -5.54
N GLU A 703 20.52 24.88 -4.39
CA GLU A 703 19.85 24.51 -3.15
C GLU A 703 18.34 24.71 -3.19
N GLN A 704 17.83 25.54 -4.10
CA GLN A 704 16.41 25.83 -4.21
C GLN A 704 15.62 24.63 -4.75
N HIS A 705 16.11 23.99 -5.82
CA HIS A 705 15.38 22.95 -6.53
C HIS A 705 16.02 21.56 -6.42
N GLU A 706 17.29 21.44 -6.05
CA GLU A 706 17.95 20.13 -5.90
C GLU A 706 18.83 20.13 -4.63
N PRO A 707 18.23 20.25 -3.42
CA PRO A 707 18.96 20.38 -2.16
C PRO A 707 19.54 19.06 -1.64
N VAL A 708 19.02 17.92 -2.08
CA VAL A 708 19.37 16.59 -1.56
C VAL A 708 19.55 15.59 -2.70
N VAL A 709 20.25 14.50 -2.42
CA VAL A 709 20.48 13.39 -3.33
C VAL A 709 20.31 12.07 -2.58
N GLU A 710 19.71 11.09 -3.25
CA GLU A 710 19.60 9.75 -2.72
C GLU A 710 20.96 9.06 -2.80
N ILE A 711 21.61 8.90 -1.63
CA ILE A 711 22.93 8.27 -1.54
C ILE A 711 22.84 6.74 -1.51
N HIS A 712 21.67 6.19 -1.19
CA HIS A 712 21.43 4.77 -1.09
C HIS A 712 20.03 4.39 -1.55
N GLN A 713 19.97 3.32 -2.34
CA GLN A 713 18.73 2.72 -2.79
C GLN A 713 18.78 1.19 -2.63
N ASP A 714 17.78 0.56 -2.02
CA ASP A 714 17.85 -0.86 -1.61
C ASP A 714 18.18 -1.86 -2.73
N ARG A 715 17.76 -1.58 -3.96
CA ARG A 715 17.97 -2.48 -5.12
C ARG A 715 19.25 -2.18 -5.89
N ARG A 716 19.90 -1.05 -5.63
CA ARG A 716 21.03 -0.55 -6.43
C ARG A 716 22.25 -0.16 -5.58
N GLY A 717 22.12 -0.18 -4.25
CA GLY A 717 23.19 0.01 -3.30
C GLY A 717 23.52 1.47 -3.01
N SER A 718 24.71 1.68 -2.45
CA SER A 718 25.26 3.00 -2.17
C SER A 718 25.89 3.64 -3.41
N PHE A 719 25.58 4.91 -3.60
CA PHE A 719 26.12 5.80 -4.62
C PHE A 719 27.11 6.82 -4.05
N GLU A 720 27.60 6.58 -2.82
CA GLU A 720 28.52 7.48 -2.14
C GLU A 720 29.76 7.76 -3.00
N ARG A 721 30.43 6.71 -3.47
CA ARG A 721 31.64 6.76 -4.32
C ARG A 721 31.89 5.38 -4.98
N PRO A 722 32.74 5.29 -6.02
CA PRO A 722 33.13 4.01 -6.60
C PRO A 722 33.71 3.05 -5.53
N GLY A 723 33.20 1.82 -5.48
CA GLY A 723 33.69 0.78 -4.57
C GLY A 723 33.36 1.01 -3.08
N CYS A 724 32.41 1.89 -2.75
CA CYS A 724 31.99 2.13 -1.37
C CYS A 724 31.34 0.90 -0.72
N THR A 725 31.33 0.89 0.62
CA THR A 725 30.56 -0.08 1.42
C THR A 725 29.09 -0.01 1.00
N GLY A 726 28.50 -1.16 0.65
CA GLY A 726 27.11 -1.23 0.17
C GLY A 726 26.91 -0.80 -1.28
N GLY A 727 27.95 -0.39 -2.03
CA GLY A 727 27.84 0.06 -3.43
C GLY A 727 27.99 -1.04 -4.49
N ALA A 728 28.43 -2.25 -4.14
CA ALA A 728 28.67 -3.34 -5.08
C ALA A 728 27.42 -4.21 -5.35
N VAL A 729 26.24 -3.61 -5.32
CA VAL A 729 24.98 -4.34 -5.53
C VAL A 729 24.84 -4.70 -7.01
N LEU A 730 24.87 -3.71 -7.91
CA LEU A 730 24.80 -3.99 -9.35
C LEU A 730 26.17 -4.45 -9.90
N PRO A 731 26.18 -5.16 -11.05
CA PRO A 731 27.41 -5.43 -11.78
C PRO A 731 28.21 -4.14 -12.07
N PRO A 732 29.54 -4.13 -11.94
CA PRO A 732 30.35 -2.92 -12.10
C PRO A 732 30.15 -2.17 -13.43
N ASN A 733 29.83 -2.89 -14.51
CA ASN A 733 29.57 -2.30 -15.83
C ASN A 733 28.22 -1.57 -15.95
N GLN A 734 27.35 -1.67 -14.95
CA GLN A 734 26.11 -0.90 -14.87
C GLN A 734 26.31 0.47 -14.20
N TYR A 735 27.47 0.70 -13.57
CA TYR A 735 27.80 2.01 -13.01
C TYR A 735 28.66 2.82 -13.99
N VAL A 736 28.44 4.13 -14.02
CA VAL A 736 29.20 5.08 -14.83
C VAL A 736 30.00 6.00 -13.90
N ALA A 737 31.32 6.03 -14.09
CA ALA A 737 32.21 6.88 -13.33
C ALA A 737 31.92 8.38 -13.58
N GLY A 738 32.16 9.23 -12.58
CA GLY A 738 31.91 10.67 -12.66
C GLY A 738 30.46 11.08 -12.34
N HIS A 739 29.61 10.11 -11.96
CA HIS A 739 28.20 10.30 -11.65
C HIS A 739 27.82 9.89 -10.22
N TYR A 740 28.79 9.61 -9.35
CA TYR A 740 28.54 9.32 -7.94
C TYR A 740 28.25 10.59 -7.14
N VAL A 741 27.73 10.44 -5.92
CA VAL A 741 27.49 11.57 -5.01
C VAL A 741 28.78 12.30 -4.68
N SER A 742 29.90 11.59 -4.51
CA SER A 742 31.22 12.20 -4.33
C SER A 742 31.63 13.12 -5.47
N ASP A 743 31.23 12.81 -6.72
CA ASP A 743 31.55 13.63 -7.89
C ASP A 743 30.77 14.95 -7.88
N ALA A 744 29.52 14.92 -7.43
CA ALA A 744 28.72 16.13 -7.22
C ALA A 744 29.30 17.03 -6.12
N LEU A 745 29.69 16.43 -4.98
CA LEU A 745 30.30 17.16 -3.87
C LEU A 745 31.65 17.77 -4.27
N ALA A 746 32.47 17.08 -5.06
CA ALA A 746 33.75 17.58 -5.57
C ALA A 746 33.59 18.81 -6.50
N ARG A 747 32.40 18.98 -7.10
CA ARG A 747 32.03 20.18 -7.90
C ARG A 747 31.54 21.35 -7.02
N GLY A 748 31.49 21.17 -5.71
CA GLY A 748 31.01 22.18 -4.75
C GLY A 748 29.49 22.22 -4.59
N TYR A 749 28.76 21.21 -5.09
CA TYR A 749 27.31 21.14 -4.90
C TYR A 749 26.99 20.82 -3.44
N ARG A 750 26.06 21.59 -2.85
CA ARG A 750 25.67 21.44 -1.46
C ARG A 750 24.43 20.55 -1.35
N LEU A 751 24.67 19.24 -1.47
CA LEU A 751 23.65 18.20 -1.46
C LEU A 751 23.58 17.51 -0.10
N GLY A 752 22.42 17.51 0.54
CA GLY A 752 22.12 16.66 1.69
C GLY A 752 21.88 15.21 1.26
N PHE A 753 21.93 14.29 2.20
CA PHE A 753 21.75 12.86 1.94
C PHE A 753 20.38 12.39 2.38
N VAL A 754 19.71 11.72 1.45
CA VAL A 754 18.48 10.97 1.67
C VAL A 754 18.67 9.53 1.21
N SER A 755 17.75 8.67 1.61
CA SER A 755 17.72 7.25 1.27
C SER A 755 16.27 6.83 1.03
N GLY A 756 16.11 5.88 0.11
CA GLY A 756 14.82 5.50 -0.42
C GLY A 756 14.72 4.01 -0.75
N GLY A 757 13.52 3.47 -0.58
CA GLY A 757 13.25 2.05 -0.78
C GLY A 757 13.02 1.64 -2.24
N ASP A 758 12.54 2.57 -3.07
CA ASP A 758 12.00 2.27 -4.41
C ASP A 758 10.96 1.12 -4.29
N HIS A 759 11.03 0.09 -5.13
CA HIS A 759 10.18 -1.09 -5.03
C HIS A 759 10.44 -1.94 -3.79
N MET A 760 9.51 -1.88 -2.84
CA MET A 760 9.44 -2.77 -1.67
C MET A 760 10.63 -2.63 -0.70
N GLY A 761 11.34 -1.50 -0.78
CA GLY A 761 12.48 -1.24 0.09
C GLY A 761 12.09 -0.75 1.48
N ILE A 762 13.02 -0.95 2.40
CA ILE A 762 12.97 -0.58 3.81
C ILE A 762 13.90 0.60 4.15
N SER A 763 14.71 1.05 3.19
CA SER A 763 15.53 2.26 3.28
C SER A 763 14.72 3.48 3.69
N MET A 764 15.31 4.32 4.55
CA MET A 764 14.64 5.46 5.15
C MET A 764 15.55 6.68 5.19
N THR A 765 14.90 7.83 5.26
CA THR A 765 15.50 9.11 5.60
C THR A 765 15.12 9.48 7.02
N ALA A 766 16.11 9.88 7.81
CA ALA A 766 15.93 10.47 9.13
C ALA A 766 15.90 12.00 9.00
N VAL A 767 14.90 12.67 9.57
CA VAL A 767 14.63 14.09 9.39
C VAL A 767 14.57 14.80 10.74
N LEU A 768 15.42 15.82 10.92
CA LEU A 768 15.49 16.66 12.10
C LEU A 768 14.47 17.82 11.98
N ALA A 769 13.22 17.54 12.35
CA ALA A 769 12.14 18.51 12.36
C ALA A 769 11.56 18.72 13.78
N GLY A 770 11.09 19.93 14.06
CA GLY A 770 10.49 20.28 15.36
C GLY A 770 9.10 19.71 15.58
N LYS A 771 8.38 19.34 14.50
CA LYS A 771 7.01 18.80 14.52
C LYS A 771 6.83 17.77 13.41
N LEU A 772 5.87 16.87 13.59
CA LEU A 772 5.44 15.91 12.57
C LEU A 772 4.28 16.53 11.76
N THR A 773 4.61 17.38 10.79
CA THR A 773 3.66 17.91 9.80
C THR A 773 4.28 17.85 8.41
N ARG A 774 3.46 17.92 7.36
CA ARG A 774 3.99 17.93 5.97
C ARG A 774 5.01 19.03 5.77
N GLU A 775 4.69 20.23 6.23
CA GLU A 775 5.55 21.42 6.11
C GLU A 775 6.85 21.23 6.86
N ALA A 776 6.79 20.79 8.12
CA ALA A 776 7.99 20.66 8.95
C ALA A 776 8.96 19.60 8.41
N ILE A 777 8.44 18.47 7.91
CA ILE A 777 9.25 17.42 7.29
C ILE A 777 9.82 17.89 5.96
N PHE A 778 8.99 18.47 5.08
CA PHE A 778 9.42 19.02 3.79
C PHE A 778 10.48 20.10 3.96
N ASP A 779 10.23 21.10 4.81
CA ASP A 779 11.12 22.24 5.04
C ASP A 779 12.46 21.77 5.62
N ALA A 780 12.45 20.77 6.51
CA ALA A 780 13.67 20.18 7.06
C ALA A 780 14.50 19.42 6.01
N ILE A 781 13.87 18.60 5.15
CA ILE A 781 14.57 17.92 4.05
C ILE A 781 15.14 18.95 3.07
N ARG A 782 14.34 19.96 2.67
CA ARG A 782 14.79 21.03 1.77
C ARG A 782 15.98 21.82 2.35
N ALA A 783 16.02 21.99 3.67
CA ALA A 783 17.13 22.60 4.40
C ALA A 783 18.31 21.64 4.67
N ARG A 784 18.26 20.39 4.16
CA ARG A 784 19.25 19.31 4.38
C ARG A 784 19.40 18.90 5.85
N HIS A 785 18.42 19.19 6.69
CA HIS A 785 18.36 18.74 8.08
C HIS A 785 17.90 17.28 8.15
N CYS A 786 18.57 16.41 7.41
CA CYS A 786 18.22 15.01 7.28
C CYS A 786 19.48 14.16 7.09
N TYR A 787 19.33 12.85 7.19
CA TYR A 787 20.39 11.90 6.89
C TYR A 787 19.82 10.57 6.41
N ALA A 788 20.65 9.81 5.71
CA ALA A 788 20.26 8.55 5.08
C ALA A 788 20.52 7.36 6.01
N VAL A 789 19.61 6.39 6.02
CA VAL A 789 19.81 5.06 6.63
C VAL A 789 19.31 3.96 5.68
N THR A 790 19.94 2.79 5.70
CA THR A 790 19.55 1.65 4.84
C THR A 790 18.29 0.91 5.29
N GLY A 791 17.92 1.00 6.57
CA GLY A 791 16.79 0.26 7.13
C GLY A 791 16.76 0.23 8.66
N ALA A 792 17.93 0.33 9.30
CA ALA A 792 18.04 0.54 10.75
C ALA A 792 17.77 2.00 11.15
N LYS A 793 16.96 2.21 12.20
CA LYS A 793 16.77 3.52 12.84
C LYS A 793 17.98 3.91 13.68
N VAL A 794 19.06 4.28 13.01
CA VAL A 794 20.30 4.79 13.65
C VAL A 794 20.06 6.24 14.06
N LEU A 795 20.30 6.56 15.33
CA LEU A 795 20.23 7.91 15.87
C LEU A 795 21.63 8.53 15.81
N ILE A 796 21.74 9.72 15.21
CA ILE A 796 22.99 10.46 15.09
C ILE A 796 22.79 11.91 15.55
N ASP A 797 23.59 12.32 16.52
CA ASP A 797 23.83 13.72 16.89
C ASP A 797 25.25 14.08 16.46
N LEU A 798 25.38 15.04 15.55
CA LEU A 798 26.67 15.49 15.03
C LEU A 798 26.73 17.01 15.08
N SER A 799 27.79 17.50 15.70
CA SER A 799 28.13 18.92 15.73
C SER A 799 29.58 19.11 15.27
N LEU A 800 29.80 20.17 14.50
CA LEU A 800 31.10 20.53 13.98
C LEU A 800 31.39 21.99 14.30
N SER A 801 32.57 22.28 14.82
CA SER A 801 33.03 23.63 15.14
C SER A 801 34.28 23.97 14.35
N ALA A 802 34.22 25.02 13.52
CA ALA A 802 35.35 25.54 12.74
C ALA A 802 35.20 27.06 12.56
N GLY A 803 36.32 27.80 12.50
CA GLY A 803 36.28 29.26 12.29
C GLY A 803 35.47 30.03 13.34
N GLY A 804 35.35 29.51 14.57
CA GLY A 804 34.54 30.11 15.63
C GLY A 804 33.03 29.91 15.50
N THR A 805 32.58 29.13 14.52
CA THR A 805 31.16 28.79 14.31
C THR A 805 30.94 27.30 14.56
N THR A 806 29.88 26.96 15.29
CA THR A 806 29.42 25.57 15.49
C THR A 806 28.15 25.33 14.68
N ALA A 807 28.09 24.23 13.93
CA ALA A 807 26.94 23.87 13.11
C ALA A 807 26.68 22.35 13.16
N GLY A 808 25.43 21.97 12.89
CA GLY A 808 25.03 20.58 12.67
C GLY A 808 24.99 20.21 11.18
N ILE A 809 24.50 19.01 10.89
CA ILE A 809 24.38 18.45 9.54
C ILE A 809 23.61 19.38 8.57
N GLY A 810 23.99 19.37 7.30
CA GLY A 810 23.32 20.13 6.23
C GLY A 810 23.63 21.63 6.18
N LYS A 811 24.33 22.17 7.19
CA LYS A 811 24.64 23.60 7.33
C LYS A 811 25.92 24.01 6.59
N LEU A 812 25.98 25.30 6.25
CA LEU A 812 27.19 25.98 5.78
C LEU A 812 27.88 26.65 6.98
N VAL A 813 29.15 26.35 7.17
CA VAL A 813 30.04 27.03 8.13
C VAL A 813 30.87 28.07 7.37
N PRO A 814 30.77 29.36 7.74
CA PRO A 814 31.61 30.40 7.16
C PRO A 814 33.10 30.11 7.40
N LEU A 815 33.86 29.97 6.32
CA LEU A 815 35.28 29.64 6.37
C LEU A 815 36.00 30.27 5.17
N VAL A 816 37.00 31.11 5.46
CA VAL A 816 37.79 31.85 4.46
C VAL A 816 39.18 31.28 4.19
N ALA A 817 39.67 30.40 5.08
CA ALA A 817 40.95 29.71 4.96
C ALA A 817 40.87 28.32 5.60
N ALA A 818 41.75 27.41 5.22
CA ALA A 818 41.79 26.08 5.84
C ALA A 818 42.00 26.20 7.35
N SER A 819 41.29 25.35 8.11
CA SER A 819 41.34 25.35 9.58
C SER A 819 41.11 23.95 10.12
N GLU A 820 41.53 23.74 11.36
CA GLU A 820 41.14 22.55 12.11
C GLU A 820 39.69 22.70 12.60
N ALA A 821 38.87 21.69 12.33
CA ALA A 821 37.53 21.55 12.84
C ALA A 821 37.50 20.55 13.99
N SER A 822 36.72 20.85 15.03
CA SER A 822 36.37 19.89 16.07
C SER A 822 35.01 19.26 15.77
N ILE A 823 34.96 17.93 15.69
CA ILE A 823 33.77 17.15 15.40
C ILE A 823 33.42 16.32 16.63
N VAL A 824 32.18 16.48 17.10
CA VAL A 824 31.60 15.70 18.19
C VAL A 824 30.42 14.92 17.63
N ALA A 825 30.52 13.60 17.64
CA ALA A 825 29.49 12.69 17.18
C ALA A 825 29.01 11.78 18.32
N ARG A 826 27.70 11.62 18.45
CA ARG A 826 27.04 10.63 19.29
C ARG A 826 26.13 9.77 18.43
N VAL A 827 26.30 8.46 18.52
CA VAL A 827 25.58 7.48 17.70
C VAL A 827 24.92 6.45 18.62
N GLY A 828 23.64 6.20 18.37
CA GLY A 828 22.88 5.09 18.96
C GLY A 828 22.30 4.22 17.84
N ALA A 829 22.53 2.92 17.90
CA ALA A 829 22.14 1.99 16.84
C ALA A 829 21.48 0.72 17.40
N PRO A 830 20.57 0.10 16.63
CA PRO A 830 19.89 -1.13 17.07
C PRO A 830 20.79 -2.38 17.02
N ALA A 831 21.93 -2.30 16.33
CA ALA A 831 22.95 -3.34 16.25
C ALA A 831 24.33 -2.74 16.58
N PRO A 832 25.32 -3.56 17.00
CA PRO A 832 26.66 -3.08 17.28
C PRO A 832 27.25 -2.29 16.11
N ILE A 833 27.88 -1.15 16.43
CA ILE A 833 28.56 -0.29 15.47
C ILE A 833 29.90 -0.94 15.13
N ARG A 834 30.03 -1.40 13.88
CA ARG A 834 31.27 -1.96 13.36
C ARG A 834 32.30 -0.86 13.13
N ARG A 835 31.88 0.24 12.48
CA ARG A 835 32.80 1.32 12.09
C ARG A 835 32.10 2.67 12.05
N LEU A 836 32.74 3.68 12.62
CA LEU A 836 32.50 5.10 12.35
C LEU A 836 33.60 5.59 11.41
N ALA A 837 33.24 6.35 10.38
CA ALA A 837 34.20 6.98 9.48
C ALA A 837 33.83 8.45 9.30
N LEU A 838 34.77 9.34 9.61
CA LEU A 838 34.66 10.75 9.26
C LEU A 838 35.16 10.90 7.83
N VAL A 839 34.29 11.35 6.94
CA VAL A 839 34.59 11.56 5.53
C VAL A 839 34.73 13.06 5.29
N VAL A 840 35.91 13.48 4.83
CA VAL A 840 36.19 14.86 4.46
C VAL A 840 36.59 14.89 2.99
N ASP A 841 35.88 15.69 2.20
CA ASP A 841 36.12 15.86 0.76
C ASP A 841 36.22 14.53 0.00
N GLY A 842 35.39 13.54 0.39
CA GLY A 842 35.31 12.22 -0.22
C GLY A 842 36.30 11.17 0.32
N ALA A 843 37.19 11.54 1.25
CA ALA A 843 38.17 10.62 1.85
C ALA A 843 37.82 10.29 3.31
N ASP A 844 37.93 9.01 3.70
CA ASP A 844 37.82 8.59 5.09
C ASP A 844 39.08 9.08 5.86
N VAL A 845 39.01 10.22 6.53
CA VAL A 845 40.17 10.86 7.18
C VAL A 845 40.44 10.37 8.61
N ALA A 846 39.40 9.85 9.26
CA ALA A 846 39.49 9.25 10.58
C ALA A 846 38.44 8.14 10.71
N THR A 847 38.74 7.15 11.55
CA THR A 847 37.84 6.01 11.78
C THR A 847 37.91 5.53 13.22
N GLN A 848 36.83 4.93 13.70
CA GLN A 848 36.74 4.24 15.00
C GLN A 848 35.96 2.94 14.82
N GLU A 849 36.30 1.88 15.54
CA GLU A 849 35.54 0.61 15.56
C GLU A 849 35.00 0.34 16.97
N PRO A 850 33.84 0.92 17.35
CA PRO A 850 33.38 0.88 18.73
C PRO A 850 32.97 -0.51 19.24
N GLY A 851 32.40 -1.35 18.39
CA GLY A 851 31.90 -2.69 18.75
C GLY A 851 30.66 -2.70 19.65
N ASN A 852 30.11 -1.54 20.01
CA ASN A 852 28.96 -1.36 20.89
C ASN A 852 27.77 -0.74 20.14
N THR A 853 26.55 -0.82 20.69
CA THR A 853 25.35 -0.19 20.13
C THR A 853 25.30 1.33 20.33
N HIS A 854 26.18 1.88 21.16
CA HIS A 854 26.33 3.30 21.40
C HIS A 854 27.80 3.70 21.27
N ALA A 855 28.05 4.88 20.72
CA ALA A 855 29.38 5.44 20.62
C ALA A 855 29.35 6.96 20.73
N ALA A 856 30.34 7.52 21.42
CA ALA A 856 30.68 8.93 21.38
C ALA A 856 32.08 9.07 20.79
N TRP A 857 32.25 10.05 19.90
CA TRP A 857 33.50 10.24 19.19
C TRP A 857 33.80 11.72 19.03
N ASP A 858 34.93 12.13 19.61
CA ASP A 858 35.49 13.47 19.48
C ASP A 858 36.75 13.37 18.60
N VAL A 859 36.76 14.11 17.49
CA VAL A 859 37.84 14.02 16.50
C VAL A 859 38.13 15.38 15.88
N LEU A 860 39.41 15.62 15.59
CA LEU A 860 39.86 16.81 14.87
C LEU A 860 40.12 16.45 13.40
N ALA A 861 39.74 17.33 12.49
CA ALA A 861 40.02 17.16 11.07
C ALA A 861 40.33 18.49 10.39
N GLN A 862 41.21 18.46 9.39
CA GLN A 862 41.49 19.63 8.57
C GLN A 862 40.37 19.83 7.55
N VAL A 863 39.80 21.03 7.53
CA VAL A 863 38.73 21.43 6.60
C VAL A 863 39.16 22.67 5.82
N ARG A 864 38.58 22.86 4.63
CA ARG A 864 38.94 23.96 3.73
C ARG A 864 37.70 24.64 3.12
N PRO A 865 37.79 25.92 2.72
CA PRO A 865 36.74 26.57 1.94
C PRO A 865 36.41 25.78 0.68
N GLY A 866 35.12 25.66 0.36
CA GLY A 866 34.59 24.82 -0.71
C GLY A 866 34.51 23.32 -0.38
N GLY A 867 35.00 22.89 0.78
CA GLY A 867 34.99 21.49 1.21
C GLY A 867 33.71 21.07 1.92
N ASN A 868 33.63 19.79 2.27
CA ASN A 868 32.54 19.20 3.04
C ASN A 868 33.02 18.08 3.99
N CYS A 869 32.23 17.83 5.03
CA CYS A 869 32.50 16.83 6.05
C CYS A 869 31.21 16.10 6.47
N TYR A 870 31.22 14.77 6.54
CA TYR A 870 30.11 13.96 7.04
C TYR A 870 30.58 12.71 7.77
N LEU A 871 29.67 12.10 8.53
CA LEU A 871 29.89 10.83 9.23
C LEU A 871 29.20 9.69 8.48
N ARG A 872 29.92 8.59 8.27
CA ARG A 872 29.38 7.28 7.89
C ARG A 872 29.43 6.32 9.08
N VAL A 873 28.33 5.62 9.31
CA VAL A 873 28.17 4.61 10.36
C VAL A 873 27.91 3.27 9.69
N GLU A 874 28.69 2.25 10.01
CA GLU A 874 28.54 0.90 9.49
C GLU A 874 28.27 -0.04 10.68
N LEU A 875 27.17 -0.78 10.65
CA LEU A 875 26.80 -1.74 11.69
C LEU A 875 27.32 -3.15 11.36
N THR A 876 27.42 -4.01 12.37
CA THR A 876 27.89 -5.39 12.20
C THR A 876 26.94 -6.27 11.39
N ASP A 877 25.65 -5.91 11.32
CA ASP A 877 24.65 -6.63 10.51
C ASP A 877 24.60 -6.15 9.05
N GLY A 878 25.41 -5.15 8.69
CA GLY A 878 25.53 -4.62 7.33
C GLY A 878 24.75 -3.35 7.06
N GLU A 879 23.94 -2.89 8.02
CA GLU A 879 23.21 -1.61 7.91
C GLU A 879 24.17 -0.42 7.95
N ILE A 880 23.82 0.65 7.24
CA ILE A 880 24.67 1.83 7.06
C ILE A 880 23.83 3.11 7.27
N ALA A 881 24.47 4.14 7.82
CA ALA A 881 23.92 5.49 7.88
C ALA A 881 24.95 6.53 7.39
N TRP A 882 24.45 7.61 6.77
CA TRP A 882 25.26 8.73 6.29
C TRP A 882 24.61 10.06 6.70
N THR A 883 25.30 10.87 7.50
CA THR A 883 24.82 12.23 7.81
C THR A 883 24.86 13.12 6.58
N SER A 884 23.88 14.02 6.39
CA SER A 884 24.08 15.11 5.42
C SER A 884 25.37 15.89 5.73
N PRO A 885 26.13 16.32 4.71
CA PRO A 885 27.39 17.01 4.96
C PRO A 885 27.22 18.36 5.66
N VAL A 886 28.22 18.73 6.44
CA VAL A 886 28.51 20.12 6.80
C VAL A 886 29.41 20.68 5.71
N PHE A 887 29.04 21.85 5.18
CA PHE A 887 29.75 22.52 4.09
C PHE A 887 30.60 23.68 4.61
N PHE A 888 31.70 24.00 3.93
CA PHE A 888 32.58 25.11 4.28
C PHE A 888 32.68 26.09 3.12
N GLY A 889 32.53 27.38 3.36
CA GLY A 889 32.57 28.38 2.29
C GLY A 889 32.47 29.80 2.80
N ALA A 890 32.60 30.77 1.89
CA ALA A 890 32.50 32.19 2.20
C ALA A 890 31.08 32.62 2.58
#